data_AF-A0A9Q8V8X7-F1
#
_entry.id   AF-A0A9Q8V8X7-F1
#
_cell.length_a   1.000
_cell.length_b   1.000
_cell.length_c   1.000
_cell.angle_alpha   90.00
_cell.angle_beta   90.00
_cell.angle_gamma   90.00
#
_symmetry.space_group_name_H-M   'P 1'
#
loop_
_entity.id
_entity.type
_entity.pdbx_description
1 polymer ?
#
loop_
_entity_poly.entity_id
_entity_poly.type
_entity_poly.pdbx_seq_one_letter_code
_entity_poly.pdbx_strand_id
1 'polypeptide(L)'
;MVLFKRKPVKFLPPPDIEDENTEVWHIPQTGEIFATYEDYLNRMDFYKQRRFNDQITGHSGLTFFEAYSSELTGGREVEATFPEALKGPILRKVQFQTISRLDNLVDMIFDEFKHDYYPGEDVTVTIDGGERLQGLVRDKSTFGPRILADGSRTQPVTRYLVVSKVDPDFEAMVTDEHICRERGVFTKAMLRSFIKKTVTREAWNGAPWLVKHDYAGQYHIDTRVPPHLRYDTKLQERKQLQAQKRAAPHDVNGHGLHTGPVRLPELKPAPKSHKGKHGQQGAKGLKWPANMSVNGVNGTHDHAPPVREPTPPPPPPPPKYPIEDLQLEPKEGSVRPPLKFMCRNPPVELRNGDANPSNEPTNDHIDMASVGPLLETWDTLNVYCEIFQLDSFTFDDFVEAMSVSSTEVPVQLFDELHCSVLKVLVDSEQEGGKVRITLPELEEDDSDEEDEDEDMDETAEPTPEPEPKPTGRATRSSLAKAEAERLAAEAAAAEEEVLRAELESKHRAEELLREYDWIEHLRKRDFANGGWERIVVGLFHQLSKSERQEKQCEELLLQLVPPETEPTQEAVRQRYGELDVNFRVKALQLLCMLTMETKAVRGYMEDCSETMTKYRKERIEWQRKRKQAVEDLRLLNEDRKAMLPESTPAEESKDTASKDDDVKMTDADDSQMDQDNGVNGTANGNGSGKGQKKRRGRQSDKQRKLEDEEERKAKAKEAEDKEKEKAPIVRLPPQQMKQYNKILKEIQKKEDFIKECEDEVAIIENDLREADCPRTRVLGKDRFWNRYYWFERNGMPYAGLPNSSTAWAEYANGCIWVQGPDELEREGYIDVPAELQNEYRAKFNMTVPERKAKEEGGTSIFNANQWGYIADPDKVDQLIRWLDPRGFNELKLRKELLNYRDKIATHMENRKKYLGIDEEKQEEAAAAATATTAKRTSSRIREKTPETRNYRCLMWENTMALEELGHLHMEQPPPPRSRKQTKKREAQGEPAGRGTTKARKK
;
A
#
# COMPACT_ATOMS: atom_id res chain seq x y z
N MET A 1 15.26 -14.36 17.66
CA MET A 1 14.20 -15.37 17.82
C MET A 1 13.15 -15.10 16.76
N VAL A 2 12.58 -16.14 16.15
CA VAL A 2 11.53 -15.94 15.14
C VAL A 2 10.28 -15.30 15.76
N LEU A 3 9.76 -14.26 15.11
CA LEU A 3 8.59 -13.50 15.56
C LEU A 3 7.38 -13.77 14.67
N PHE A 4 6.22 -13.99 15.29
CA PHE A 4 4.92 -14.01 14.62
C PHE A 4 4.06 -12.87 15.17
N LYS A 5 3.53 -12.00 14.30
CA LYS A 5 2.78 -10.79 14.71
C LYS A 5 3.52 -9.97 15.80
N ARG A 6 4.84 -9.80 15.63
CA ARG A 6 5.74 -9.08 16.56
C ARG A 6 5.87 -9.70 17.96
N LYS A 7 5.48 -10.96 18.13
CA LYS A 7 5.67 -11.72 19.38
C LYS A 7 6.55 -12.94 19.11
N PRO A 8 7.42 -13.34 20.05
CA PRO A 8 8.16 -14.60 19.92
C PRO A 8 7.20 -15.77 19.72
N VAL A 9 7.52 -16.63 18.76
CA VAL A 9 6.77 -17.87 18.54
C VAL A 9 6.89 -18.75 19.78
N LYS A 10 5.75 -19.21 20.31
CA LYS A 10 5.71 -20.13 21.44
C LYS A 10 5.55 -21.56 20.94
N PHE A 11 6.46 -22.43 21.35
CA PHE A 11 6.37 -23.86 21.10
C PHE A 11 5.32 -24.50 22.00
N LEU A 12 4.66 -25.53 21.48
CA LEU A 12 3.67 -26.31 22.21
C LEU A 12 4.38 -27.21 23.24
N PRO A 13 3.79 -27.41 24.43
CA PRO A 13 4.33 -28.36 25.39
C PRO A 13 4.25 -29.79 24.80
N PRO A 14 5.19 -30.68 25.15
CA PRO A 14 5.12 -32.08 24.75
C PRO A 14 3.80 -32.70 25.22
N PRO A 15 3.13 -33.52 24.38
CA PRO A 15 1.96 -34.27 24.82
C PRO A 15 2.36 -35.28 25.91
N ASP A 16 1.44 -35.57 26.83
CA ASP A 16 1.63 -36.60 27.85
C ASP A 16 1.45 -37.97 27.17
N ILE A 17 2.55 -38.72 27.04
CA ILE A 17 2.58 -40.03 26.37
C ILE A 17 2.89 -41.07 27.45
N GLU A 18 1.90 -41.90 27.79
CA GLU A 18 2.01 -42.87 28.88
C GLU A 18 2.86 -44.10 28.51
N ASP A 19 3.04 -44.40 27.21
CA ASP A 19 3.81 -45.54 26.70
C ASP A 19 5.01 -45.08 25.83
N GLU A 20 6.21 -45.38 26.31
CA GLU A 20 7.49 -45.01 25.68
C GLU A 20 7.72 -45.65 24.30
N ASN A 21 6.93 -46.66 23.92
CA ASN A 21 7.01 -47.29 22.58
C ASN A 21 6.06 -46.67 21.55
N THR A 22 5.31 -45.62 21.90
CA THR A 22 4.35 -44.99 20.98
C THR A 22 5.06 -44.20 19.88
N GLU A 23 4.74 -44.49 18.62
CA GLU A 23 5.25 -43.72 17.48
C GLU A 23 4.66 -42.30 17.48
N VAL A 24 5.52 -41.30 17.28
CA VAL A 24 5.15 -39.88 17.34
C VAL A 24 5.68 -39.11 16.15
N TRP A 25 5.01 -38.00 15.83
CA TRP A 25 5.44 -37.08 14.78
C TRP A 25 6.28 -35.97 15.41
N HIS A 26 7.44 -35.70 14.83
CA HIS A 26 8.42 -34.78 15.39
C HIS A 26 8.84 -33.72 14.36
N ILE A 27 8.94 -32.46 14.79
CA ILE A 27 9.51 -31.37 13.98
C ILE A 27 10.95 -31.11 14.46
N PRO A 28 11.99 -31.55 13.74
CA PRO A 28 13.38 -31.51 14.21
C PRO A 28 13.90 -30.13 14.60
N GLN A 29 13.46 -29.09 13.90
CA GLN A 29 13.94 -27.72 14.10
C GLN A 29 13.33 -27.05 15.35
N THR A 30 12.13 -27.46 15.77
CA THR A 30 11.45 -26.89 16.94
C THR A 30 11.47 -27.81 18.14
N GLY A 31 11.78 -29.10 17.95
CA GLY A 31 11.73 -30.12 18.99
C GLY A 31 10.30 -30.46 19.46
N GLU A 32 9.28 -29.98 18.74
CA GLU A 32 7.88 -30.27 19.07
C GLU A 32 7.50 -31.68 18.61
N ILE A 33 6.80 -32.39 19.48
CA ILE A 33 6.35 -33.76 19.29
C ILE A 33 4.81 -33.76 19.30
N PHE A 34 4.20 -34.56 18.43
CA PHE A 34 2.77 -34.66 18.24
C PHE A 34 2.34 -36.13 18.25
N ALA A 35 1.28 -36.43 19.00
CA ALA A 35 0.69 -37.77 19.06
C ALA A 35 -0.19 -38.07 17.84
N THR A 36 -0.75 -37.05 17.19
CA THR A 36 -1.60 -37.20 16.00
C THR A 36 -0.95 -36.55 14.78
N TYR A 37 -1.20 -37.14 13.60
CA TYR A 37 -0.69 -36.60 12.33
C TYR A 37 -1.37 -35.27 11.94
N GLU A 38 -2.65 -35.11 12.27
CA GLU A 38 -3.40 -33.87 11.99
C GLU A 38 -2.85 -32.68 12.78
N ASP A 39 -2.49 -32.86 14.05
CA ASP A 39 -1.88 -31.80 14.86
C ASP A 39 -0.50 -31.42 14.34
N TYR A 40 0.28 -32.41 13.89
CA TYR A 40 1.56 -32.20 13.22
C TYR A 40 1.39 -31.39 11.92
N LEU A 41 0.43 -31.75 11.05
CA LEU A 41 0.18 -31.04 9.80
C LEU A 41 -0.29 -29.60 10.04
N ASN A 42 -1.25 -29.40 10.94
CA ASN A 42 -1.72 -28.06 11.32
C ASN A 42 -0.58 -27.19 11.84
N ARG A 43 0.34 -27.77 12.62
CA ARG A 43 1.52 -27.06 13.11
C ARG A 43 2.53 -26.77 12.01
N MET A 44 2.75 -27.71 11.10
CA MET A 44 3.65 -27.55 9.96
C MET A 44 3.13 -26.47 9.00
N ASP A 45 1.82 -26.42 8.74
CA ASP A 45 1.19 -25.39 7.93
C ASP A 45 1.31 -24.02 8.57
N PHE A 46 1.16 -23.92 9.89
CA PHE A 46 1.46 -22.69 10.63
C PHE A 46 2.89 -22.22 10.38
N TYR A 47 3.89 -23.11 10.40
CA TYR A 47 5.30 -22.76 10.15
C TYR A 47 5.63 -22.45 8.69
N LYS A 48 4.88 -23.02 7.74
CA LYS A 48 5.02 -22.73 6.31
C LYS A 48 4.37 -21.41 5.88
N GLN A 49 3.56 -20.77 6.73
CA GLN A 49 3.01 -19.45 6.42
C GLN A 49 4.13 -18.39 6.35
N ARG A 50 4.12 -17.56 5.29
CA ARG A 50 5.02 -16.42 5.12
C ARG A 50 4.62 -15.21 5.96
N ARG A 51 4.56 -15.40 7.27
CA ARG A 51 4.07 -14.40 8.25
C ARG A 51 5.03 -14.22 9.43
N PHE A 52 6.21 -14.81 9.35
CA PHE A 52 7.23 -14.71 10.37
C PHE A 52 8.25 -13.64 10.01
N ASN A 53 8.82 -13.06 11.06
CA ASN A 53 9.83 -12.03 10.96
C ASN A 53 11.07 -12.47 11.74
N ASP A 54 12.23 -12.13 11.20
CA ASP A 54 13.51 -12.23 11.87
C ASP A 54 13.65 -11.05 12.86
N GLN A 55 13.95 -11.33 14.12
CA GLN A 55 14.18 -10.32 15.16
C GLN A 55 15.53 -9.62 14.99
N ILE A 56 16.57 -10.33 14.56
CA ILE A 56 17.94 -9.82 14.37
C ILE A 56 17.96 -8.92 13.14
N THR A 57 17.74 -9.49 11.95
CA THR A 57 17.86 -8.76 10.67
C THR A 57 16.65 -7.86 10.40
N GLY A 58 15.47 -8.18 10.95
CA GLY A 58 14.25 -7.40 10.76
C GLY A 58 13.46 -7.75 9.49
N HIS A 59 13.95 -8.70 8.67
CA HIS A 59 13.23 -9.17 7.48
C HIS A 59 11.88 -9.78 7.86
N SER A 60 10.84 -9.43 7.11
CA SER A 60 9.47 -9.88 7.33
C SER A 60 8.93 -10.62 6.11
N GLY A 61 7.91 -11.46 6.32
CA GLY A 61 7.30 -12.23 5.23
C GLY A 61 8.03 -13.55 4.92
N LEU A 62 8.79 -14.05 5.90
CA LEU A 62 9.49 -15.32 5.83
C LEU A 62 8.61 -16.44 6.40
N THR A 63 8.85 -17.67 5.97
CA THR A 63 8.39 -18.86 6.71
C THR A 63 9.12 -18.96 8.05
N PHE A 64 8.62 -19.78 8.97
CA PHE A 64 9.30 -19.99 10.27
C PHE A 64 10.72 -20.52 10.07
N PHE A 65 10.92 -21.47 9.13
CA PHE A 65 12.21 -22.10 8.89
C PHE A 65 13.19 -21.16 8.20
N GLU A 66 12.75 -20.37 7.22
CA GLU A 66 13.58 -19.33 6.60
C GLU A 66 13.99 -18.27 7.62
N ALA A 67 13.03 -17.80 8.44
CA ALA A 67 13.32 -16.85 9.52
C ALA A 67 14.26 -17.45 10.58
N TYR A 68 14.13 -18.74 10.89
CA TYR A 68 15.00 -19.44 11.83
C TYR A 68 16.42 -19.60 11.30
N SER A 69 16.58 -19.95 10.03
CA SER A 69 17.89 -20.02 9.36
C SER A 69 18.54 -18.64 9.25
N SER A 70 17.78 -17.62 8.86
CA SER A 70 18.23 -16.22 8.82
C SER A 70 18.69 -15.73 10.20
N GLU A 71 17.96 -16.08 11.26
CA GLU A 71 18.32 -15.78 12.65
C GLU A 71 19.62 -16.47 13.11
N LEU A 72 19.83 -17.72 12.68
CA LEU A 72 21.06 -18.45 12.99
C LEU A 72 22.26 -17.85 12.26
N THR A 73 22.13 -17.60 10.95
CA THR A 73 23.20 -17.04 10.12
C THR A 73 23.52 -15.61 10.52
N GLY A 74 22.51 -14.72 10.54
CA GLY A 74 22.71 -13.32 10.95
C GLY A 74 23.14 -13.19 12.41
N GLY A 75 22.75 -14.14 13.28
CA GLY A 75 23.25 -14.20 14.64
C GLY A 75 24.75 -14.54 14.74
N ARG A 76 25.23 -15.49 13.93
CA ARG A 76 26.66 -15.87 13.88
C ARG A 76 27.51 -14.74 13.29
N GLU A 77 27.01 -14.10 12.24
CA GLU A 77 27.69 -12.98 11.60
C GLU A 77 27.84 -11.79 12.56
N VAL A 78 26.77 -11.41 13.26
CA VAL A 78 26.82 -10.35 14.27
C VAL A 78 27.80 -10.69 15.39
N GLU A 79 27.90 -11.96 15.78
CA GLU A 79 28.83 -12.41 16.82
C GLU A 79 30.29 -12.42 16.37
N ALA A 80 30.55 -12.74 15.10
CA ALA A 80 31.88 -12.75 14.50
C ALA A 80 32.41 -11.33 14.21
N THR A 81 31.55 -10.44 13.71
CA THR A 81 31.96 -9.11 13.25
C THR A 81 31.99 -8.07 14.38
N PHE A 82 31.23 -8.27 15.46
CA PHE A 82 31.18 -7.28 16.56
C PHE A 82 32.43 -7.35 17.44
N PRO A 83 33.10 -6.21 17.74
CA PRO A 83 34.37 -6.21 18.49
C PRO A 83 34.28 -6.87 19.87
N GLU A 84 35.12 -7.88 20.13
CA GLU A 84 35.07 -8.69 21.35
C GLU A 84 35.27 -7.86 22.63
N ALA A 85 36.22 -6.91 22.59
CA ALA A 85 36.52 -6.02 23.72
C ALA A 85 35.33 -5.14 24.15
N LEU A 86 34.39 -4.85 23.24
CA LEU A 86 33.21 -4.03 23.51
C LEU A 86 32.02 -4.83 24.04
N LYS A 87 31.96 -6.15 23.80
CA LYS A 87 30.80 -6.98 24.16
C LYS A 87 30.48 -6.92 25.66
N GLY A 88 31.45 -7.22 26.51
CA GLY A 88 31.26 -7.22 27.97
C GLY A 88 30.85 -5.85 28.54
N PRO A 89 31.60 -4.76 28.27
CA PRO A 89 31.26 -3.41 28.73
C PRO A 89 29.87 -2.94 28.30
N ILE A 90 29.50 -3.15 27.03
CA ILE A 90 28.19 -2.74 26.50
C ILE A 90 27.07 -3.53 27.18
N LEU A 91 27.22 -4.85 27.33
CA LEU A 91 26.21 -5.69 27.99
C LEU A 91 26.00 -5.29 29.46
N ARG A 92 27.08 -4.95 30.18
CA ARG A 92 26.98 -4.42 31.55
C ARG A 92 26.23 -3.10 31.60
N LYS A 93 26.41 -2.23 30.59
CA LYS A 93 25.70 -0.94 30.54
C LYS A 93 24.23 -1.09 30.16
N VAL A 94 23.91 -2.01 29.26
CA VAL A 94 22.53 -2.30 28.83
C VAL A 94 21.72 -2.99 29.92
N GLN A 95 22.37 -3.81 30.75
CA GLN A 95 21.74 -4.50 31.87
C GLN A 95 21.00 -3.52 32.78
N PHE A 96 19.72 -3.80 33.05
CA PHE A 96 18.82 -3.03 33.88
C PHE A 96 18.43 -1.62 33.37
N GLN A 97 18.78 -1.25 32.14
CA GLN A 97 18.25 -0.02 31.53
C GLN A 97 16.73 -0.12 31.37
N THR A 98 16.00 0.98 31.61
CA THR A 98 14.53 1.02 31.53
C THR A 98 14.01 1.73 30.27
N ILE A 99 14.91 2.04 29.33
CA ILE A 99 14.57 2.73 28.07
C ILE A 99 13.59 1.89 27.25
N SER A 100 12.45 2.48 26.88
CA SER A 100 11.33 1.76 26.26
C SER A 100 11.50 1.48 24.77
N ARG A 101 12.28 2.29 24.04
CA ARG A 101 12.54 2.10 22.61
C ARG A 101 13.96 1.60 22.39
N LEU A 102 14.13 0.57 21.55
CA LEU A 102 15.44 0.00 21.23
C LEU A 102 16.34 1.05 20.58
N ASP A 103 15.82 1.86 19.65
CA ASP A 103 16.63 2.88 18.96
C ASP A 103 17.21 3.91 19.94
N ASN A 104 16.40 4.39 20.89
CA ASN A 104 16.89 5.31 21.93
C ASN A 104 17.96 4.66 22.83
N LEU A 105 17.86 3.36 23.09
CA LEU A 105 18.88 2.62 23.84
C LEU A 105 20.17 2.51 23.00
N VAL A 106 20.05 2.16 21.72
CA VAL A 106 21.19 2.09 20.79
C VAL A 106 21.87 3.44 20.68
N ASP A 107 21.13 4.54 20.55
CA ASP A 107 21.69 5.89 20.49
C ASP A 107 22.46 6.24 21.76
N MET A 108 21.87 6.00 22.94
CA MET A 108 22.53 6.26 24.22
C MET A 108 23.83 5.46 24.37
N ILE A 109 23.81 4.16 24.05
CA ILE A 109 24.99 3.31 24.14
C ILE A 109 26.02 3.71 23.10
N PHE A 110 25.60 4.02 21.87
CA PHE A 110 26.52 4.45 20.82
C PHE A 110 27.23 5.75 21.19
N ASP A 111 26.49 6.75 21.67
CA ASP A 111 27.06 8.05 22.03
C ASP A 111 28.00 7.99 23.23
N GLU A 112 27.81 7.03 24.13
CA GLU A 112 28.70 6.79 25.26
C GLU A 112 29.98 6.04 24.85
N PHE A 113 29.87 5.03 23.98
CA PHE A 113 31.01 4.17 23.62
C PHE A 113 31.79 4.66 22.38
N LYS A 114 31.25 5.57 21.56
CA LYS A 114 31.90 6.02 20.30
C LYS A 114 33.31 6.60 20.49
N HIS A 115 33.57 7.24 21.63
CA HIS A 115 34.88 7.83 21.97
C HIS A 115 35.53 7.15 23.19
N ASP A 116 35.03 5.99 23.61
CA ASP A 116 35.53 5.27 24.78
C ASP A 116 36.11 3.92 24.37
N TYR A 117 37.43 3.76 24.40
CA TYR A 117 38.15 2.60 23.86
C TYR A 117 38.56 1.62 24.98
N TYR A 118 38.50 0.31 24.73
CA TYR A 118 38.81 -0.73 25.71
C TYR A 118 40.05 -1.54 25.32
N PRO A 119 40.76 -2.14 26.30
CA PRO A 119 41.87 -3.05 26.02
C PRO A 119 41.48 -4.19 25.08
N GLY A 120 42.31 -4.46 24.08
CA GLY A 120 42.07 -5.44 23.02
C GLY A 120 41.33 -4.89 21.79
N GLU A 121 41.04 -3.58 21.72
CA GLU A 121 40.48 -2.94 20.54
C GLU A 121 41.54 -2.46 19.53
N ASP A 122 41.23 -2.63 18.25
CA ASP A 122 41.99 -2.06 17.13
C ASP A 122 41.64 -0.60 16.90
N VAL A 123 42.67 0.25 16.87
CA VAL A 123 42.53 1.71 16.76
C VAL A 123 43.59 2.30 15.83
N THR A 124 43.29 3.45 15.27
CA THR A 124 44.26 4.31 14.61
C THR A 124 44.64 5.45 15.53
N VAL A 125 45.94 5.64 15.74
CA VAL A 125 46.52 6.69 16.57
C VAL A 125 47.23 7.71 15.68
N THR A 126 47.06 8.99 15.99
CA THR A 126 47.80 10.08 15.35
C THR A 126 48.92 10.53 16.27
N ILE A 127 50.17 10.43 15.82
CA ILE A 127 51.36 10.78 16.60
C ILE A 127 51.76 12.23 16.29
N ASP A 128 52.48 12.88 17.22
CA ASP A 128 53.05 14.23 17.06
C ASP A 128 53.94 14.29 15.80
N GLY A 129 53.38 14.83 14.72
CA GLY A 129 53.95 14.76 13.36
C GLY A 129 52.90 14.54 12.26
N GLY A 130 51.68 14.16 12.63
CA GLY A 130 50.56 13.93 11.70
C GLY A 130 50.53 12.53 11.08
N GLU A 131 51.49 11.68 11.43
CA GLU A 131 51.56 10.29 11.01
C GLU A 131 50.49 9.46 11.73
N ARG A 132 49.79 8.60 10.98
CA ARG A 132 48.73 7.74 11.48
C ARG A 132 49.23 6.30 11.56
N LEU A 133 49.15 5.72 12.75
CA LEU A 133 49.61 4.36 13.04
C LEU A 133 48.43 3.49 13.46
N GLN A 134 48.37 2.25 12.95
CA GLN A 134 47.44 1.24 13.46
C GLN A 134 48.03 0.54 14.68
N GLY A 135 47.24 0.40 15.73
CA GLY A 135 47.67 -0.24 16.97
C GLY A 135 46.53 -0.87 17.75
N LEU A 136 46.91 -1.63 18.77
CA LEU A 136 46.01 -2.31 19.70
C LEU A 136 46.04 -1.58 21.05
N VAL A 137 44.87 -1.25 21.60
CA VAL A 137 44.78 -0.69 22.96
C VAL A 137 45.20 -1.76 23.95
N ARG A 138 46.30 -1.53 24.67
CA ARG A 138 46.82 -2.44 25.70
C ARG A 138 46.25 -2.14 27.08
N ASP A 139 46.19 -0.87 27.44
CA ASP A 139 45.69 -0.43 28.74
C ASP A 139 44.91 0.88 28.64
N LYS A 140 43.94 1.04 29.53
CA LYS A 140 43.09 2.22 29.67
C LYS A 140 43.17 2.72 31.10
N SER A 141 43.67 3.95 31.26
CA SER A 141 43.78 4.62 32.55
C SER A 141 42.92 5.87 32.59
N THR A 142 41.87 5.86 33.41
CA THR A 142 41.01 7.03 33.64
C THR A 142 41.38 7.71 34.95
N PHE A 143 41.77 8.98 34.87
CA PHE A 143 42.09 9.81 36.02
C PHE A 143 40.90 10.71 36.33
N GLY A 144 40.34 10.57 37.55
CA GLY A 144 39.28 11.44 38.04
C GLY A 144 39.75 12.90 38.22
N PRO A 145 38.81 13.83 38.46
CA PRO A 145 39.12 15.24 38.63
C PRO A 145 40.02 15.43 39.86
N ARG A 146 41.19 16.07 39.67
CA ARG A 146 42.12 16.39 40.76
C ARG A 146 41.93 17.83 41.20
N ILE A 147 41.99 18.08 42.51
CA ILE A 147 42.00 19.44 43.05
C ILE A 147 43.44 19.95 42.99
N LEU A 148 43.65 21.01 42.22
CA LEU A 148 44.93 21.71 42.12
C LEU A 148 45.19 22.54 43.39
N ALA A 149 46.44 22.93 43.61
CA ALA A 149 46.85 23.67 44.81
C ALA A 149 46.14 25.04 44.95
N ASP A 150 45.54 25.55 43.88
CA ASP A 150 44.74 26.78 43.84
C ASP A 150 43.23 26.57 44.14
N GLY A 151 42.81 25.32 44.44
CA GLY A 151 41.42 24.96 44.71
C GLY A 151 40.57 24.68 43.46
N SER A 152 41.12 24.84 42.25
CA SER A 152 40.43 24.48 41.00
C SER A 152 40.45 22.96 40.76
N ARG A 153 39.44 22.43 40.04
CA ARG A 153 39.33 21.01 39.72
C ARG A 153 39.71 20.77 38.26
N THR A 154 40.67 19.88 38.01
CA THR A 154 40.96 19.41 36.64
C THR A 154 39.79 18.58 36.12
N GLN A 155 39.58 18.58 34.81
CA GLN A 155 38.62 17.66 34.19
C GLN A 155 39.15 16.21 34.29
N PRO A 156 38.26 15.20 34.26
CA PRO A 156 38.67 13.82 34.12
C PRO A 156 39.41 13.64 32.79
N VAL A 157 40.53 12.92 32.80
CA VAL A 157 41.31 12.63 31.58
C VAL A 157 41.51 11.13 31.48
N THR A 158 41.20 10.56 30.32
CA THR A 158 41.51 9.16 30.01
C THR A 158 42.75 9.11 29.11
N ARG A 159 43.64 8.17 29.41
CA ARG A 159 44.83 7.88 28.61
C ARG A 159 44.81 6.41 28.19
N TYR A 160 45.17 6.15 26.94
CA TYR A 160 45.27 4.83 26.34
C TYR A 160 46.72 4.53 26.02
N LEU A 161 47.20 3.37 26.45
CA LEU A 161 48.46 2.81 26.01
C LEU A 161 48.18 1.95 24.77
N VAL A 162 48.73 2.33 23.62
CA VAL A 162 48.53 1.64 22.35
C VAL A 162 49.86 1.06 21.87
N VAL A 163 49.85 -0.22 21.47
CA VAL A 163 51.00 -0.92 20.91
C VAL A 163 50.83 -0.99 19.39
N SER A 164 51.87 -0.67 18.63
CA SER A 164 51.83 -0.76 17.15
C SER A 164 51.61 -2.19 16.70
N LYS A 165 50.83 -2.39 15.61
CA LYS A 165 50.73 -3.70 14.95
C LYS A 165 51.97 -4.07 14.13
N VAL A 166 52.72 -3.06 13.66
CA VAL A 166 53.88 -3.23 12.77
C VAL A 166 55.16 -3.41 13.57
N ASP A 167 55.28 -2.73 14.71
CA ASP A 167 56.45 -2.78 15.59
C ASP A 167 56.03 -3.06 17.06
N PRO A 168 56.12 -4.31 17.54
CA PRO A 168 55.70 -4.68 18.89
C PRO A 168 56.44 -3.97 20.02
N ASP A 169 57.62 -3.41 19.76
CA ASP A 169 58.43 -2.66 20.74
C ASP A 169 58.02 -1.18 20.81
N PHE A 170 57.17 -0.72 19.88
CA PHE A 170 56.64 0.64 19.85
C PHE A 170 55.34 0.77 20.66
N GLU A 171 55.41 1.50 21.78
CA GLU A 171 54.26 1.86 22.61
C GLU A 171 54.02 3.38 22.64
N ALA A 172 52.78 3.80 22.42
CA ALA A 172 52.37 5.21 22.48
C ALA A 172 51.28 5.42 23.53
N MET A 173 51.42 6.48 24.35
CA MET A 173 50.39 6.90 25.30
C MET A 173 49.62 8.09 24.72
N VAL A 174 48.34 7.89 24.44
CA VAL A 174 47.48 8.89 23.77
C VAL A 174 46.22 9.23 24.56
N THR A 175 45.71 10.42 24.32
CA THR A 175 44.44 10.92 24.88
C THR A 175 43.30 10.72 23.89
N ASP A 176 42.05 10.93 24.33
CA ASP A 176 40.83 10.78 23.51
C ASP A 176 40.87 11.56 22.18
N GLU A 177 41.68 12.62 22.08
CA GLU A 177 41.83 13.47 20.89
C GLU A 177 42.67 12.85 19.77
N HIS A 178 43.57 11.92 20.10
CA HIS A 178 44.58 11.37 19.19
C HIS A 178 44.36 9.88 18.87
N ILE A 179 43.19 9.33 19.26
CA ILE A 179 42.80 7.94 19.04
C ILE A 179 41.43 7.87 18.37
N CYS A 180 41.30 7.05 17.32
CA CYS A 180 40.04 6.81 16.63
C CYS A 180 39.90 5.36 16.18
N ARG A 181 38.66 4.85 16.10
CA ARG A 181 38.35 3.58 15.44
C ARG A 181 38.31 3.75 13.93
N GLU A 182 38.59 2.68 13.20
CA GLU A 182 38.37 2.65 11.76
C GLU A 182 36.89 2.83 11.41
N ARG A 183 36.63 3.49 10.29
CA ARG A 183 35.27 3.74 9.81
C ARG A 183 34.62 2.39 9.49
N GLY A 184 33.44 2.15 10.08
CA GLY A 184 32.65 0.93 9.83
C GLY A 184 32.76 -0.15 10.90
N VAL A 185 33.76 -0.10 11.80
CA VAL A 185 33.96 -1.16 12.83
C VAL A 185 32.91 -1.11 13.94
N PHE A 186 32.49 0.08 14.36
CA PHE A 186 31.47 0.28 15.39
C PHE A 186 30.38 1.20 14.87
N THR A 187 29.28 0.62 14.38
CA THR A 187 28.14 1.36 13.82
C THR A 187 26.87 1.14 14.64
N LYS A 188 25.93 2.08 14.57
CA LYS A 188 24.60 1.95 15.22
C LYS A 188 23.84 0.71 14.71
N ALA A 189 24.00 0.35 13.44
CA ALA A 189 23.36 -0.83 12.85
C ALA A 189 23.90 -2.13 13.47
N MET A 190 25.22 -2.29 13.55
CA MET A 190 25.85 -3.44 14.21
C MET A 190 25.49 -3.52 15.69
N LEU A 191 25.53 -2.38 16.40
CA LEU A 191 25.15 -2.30 17.81
C LEU A 191 23.68 -2.69 18.03
N ARG A 192 22.77 -2.26 17.16
CA ARG A 192 21.36 -2.65 17.21
C ARG A 192 21.20 -4.16 17.08
N SER A 193 21.88 -4.78 16.12
CA SER A 193 21.83 -6.23 15.91
C SER A 193 22.44 -7.00 17.10
N PHE A 194 23.57 -6.52 17.63
CA PHE A 194 24.21 -7.09 18.81
C PHE A 194 23.29 -7.07 20.04
N ILE A 195 22.67 -5.92 20.35
CA ILE A 195 21.74 -5.79 21.48
C ILE A 195 20.51 -6.70 21.30
N LYS A 196 19.95 -6.80 20.08
CA LYS A 196 18.82 -7.71 19.80
C LYS A 196 19.19 -9.18 20.02
N LYS A 197 20.42 -9.58 19.69
CA LYS A 197 20.89 -10.96 19.83
C LYS A 197 21.14 -11.33 21.31
N THR A 198 21.69 -10.42 22.10
CA THR A 198 22.25 -10.71 23.43
C THR A 198 21.32 -10.39 24.60
N VAL A 199 20.29 -9.59 24.38
CA VAL A 199 19.43 -9.04 25.45
C VAL A 199 17.95 -9.36 25.21
N THR A 200 17.17 -9.41 26.29
CA THR A 200 15.72 -9.62 26.30
C THR A 200 15.02 -8.56 27.15
N ARG A 201 13.74 -8.29 26.89
CA ARG A 201 12.93 -7.38 27.71
C ARG A 201 11.49 -7.86 27.78
N GLU A 202 10.91 -7.77 28.97
CA GLU A 202 9.50 -8.09 29.19
C GLU A 202 8.55 -7.02 28.62
N ALA A 203 7.31 -7.42 28.33
CA ALA A 203 6.31 -6.61 27.64
C ALA A 203 5.50 -5.71 28.60
N TRP A 204 6.15 -4.97 29.49
CA TRP A 204 5.50 -3.98 30.37
C TRP A 204 6.28 -2.65 30.43
N ASN A 205 5.57 -1.56 30.72
CA ASN A 205 6.17 -0.22 30.71
C ASN A 205 7.13 -0.03 31.88
N GLY A 206 8.41 0.18 31.58
CA GLY A 206 9.49 0.30 32.56
C GLY A 206 10.20 -1.03 32.85
N ALA A 207 9.93 -2.08 32.06
CA ALA A 207 10.67 -3.34 32.16
C ALA A 207 12.18 -3.11 31.88
N PRO A 208 13.07 -3.60 32.77
CA PRO A 208 14.50 -3.53 32.53
C PRO A 208 14.92 -4.43 31.36
N TRP A 209 15.92 -4.00 30.61
CA TRP A 209 16.64 -4.86 29.66
C TRP A 209 17.51 -5.86 30.42
N LEU A 210 17.44 -7.14 30.04
CA LEU A 210 18.14 -8.25 30.68
C LEU A 210 19.00 -9.02 29.67
N VAL A 211 20.30 -9.08 29.93
CA VAL A 211 21.25 -9.91 29.18
C VAL A 211 20.87 -11.38 29.32
N LYS A 212 20.88 -12.13 28.22
CA LYS A 212 20.57 -13.56 28.19
C LYS A 212 21.58 -14.34 29.04
N HIS A 213 21.13 -15.45 29.62
CA HIS A 213 21.94 -16.22 30.57
C HIS A 213 23.30 -16.68 30.04
N ASP A 214 23.38 -17.09 28.77
CA ASP A 214 24.63 -17.55 28.15
C ASP A 214 25.70 -16.45 28.15
N TYR A 215 25.33 -15.24 27.69
CA TYR A 215 26.21 -14.07 27.68
C TYR A 215 26.47 -13.52 29.08
N ALA A 216 25.48 -13.56 29.97
CA ALA A 216 25.65 -13.14 31.35
C ALA A 216 26.64 -14.05 32.11
N GLY A 217 26.63 -15.35 31.83
CA GLY A 217 27.62 -16.30 32.34
C GLY A 217 29.02 -16.01 31.81
N GLN A 218 29.14 -15.82 30.49
CA GLN A 218 30.41 -15.55 29.80
C GLN A 218 31.09 -14.26 30.28
N TYR A 219 30.34 -13.16 30.44
CA TYR A 219 30.87 -11.85 30.85
C TYR A 219 30.66 -11.52 32.34
N HIS A 220 30.27 -12.52 33.14
CA HIS A 220 30.04 -12.41 34.59
C HIS A 220 29.12 -11.25 35.01
N ILE A 221 27.95 -11.16 34.36
CA ILE A 221 26.95 -10.10 34.59
C ILE A 221 25.86 -10.61 35.54
N ASP A 222 25.57 -9.87 36.61
CA ASP A 222 24.49 -10.24 37.54
C ASP A 222 23.12 -10.09 36.88
N THR A 223 22.36 -11.19 36.86
CA THR A 223 21.00 -11.27 36.27
C THR A 223 19.90 -11.01 37.30
N ARG A 224 20.23 -10.85 38.58
CA ARG A 224 19.26 -10.61 39.64
C ARG A 224 18.68 -9.20 39.54
N VAL A 225 17.45 -9.11 39.07
CA VAL A 225 16.73 -7.82 38.95
C VAL A 225 16.61 -7.13 40.31
N PRO A 226 17.14 -5.90 40.46
CA PRO A 226 17.02 -5.11 41.68
C PRO A 226 15.55 -4.94 42.12
N PRO A 227 15.23 -4.99 43.43
CA PRO A 227 13.85 -4.94 43.92
C PRO A 227 13.00 -3.79 43.36
N HIS A 228 13.59 -2.58 43.24
CA HIS A 228 12.90 -1.40 42.72
C HIS A 228 12.59 -1.44 41.20
N LEU A 229 13.16 -2.41 40.47
CA LEU A 229 12.90 -2.64 39.04
C LEU A 229 12.00 -3.86 38.79
N ARG A 230 11.61 -4.58 39.86
CA ARG A 230 10.71 -5.74 39.73
C ARG A 230 9.28 -5.29 39.43
N TYR A 231 8.59 -6.11 38.63
CA TYR A 231 7.21 -5.86 38.23
C TYR A 231 6.27 -5.65 39.42
N ASP A 232 6.38 -6.47 40.48
CA ASP A 232 5.52 -6.39 41.66
C ASP A 232 5.65 -5.05 42.40
N THR A 233 6.87 -4.55 42.55
CA THR A 233 7.16 -3.26 43.21
C THR A 233 6.62 -2.09 42.38
N LYS A 234 6.80 -2.13 41.04
CA LYS A 234 6.22 -1.12 40.13
C LYS A 234 4.68 -1.15 40.13
N LEU A 235 4.08 -2.33 40.26
CA LEU A 235 2.64 -2.48 40.38
C LEU A 235 2.10 -1.87 41.69
N GLN A 236 2.84 -2.04 42.79
CA GLN A 236 2.52 -1.45 44.09
C GLN A 236 2.67 0.08 44.08
N GLU A 237 3.75 0.63 43.51
CA GLU A 237 3.94 2.07 43.32
C GLU A 237 2.79 2.69 42.52
N ARG A 238 2.36 2.04 41.43
CA ARG A 238 1.22 2.51 40.62
C ARG A 238 -0.09 2.50 41.40
N LYS A 239 -0.32 1.48 42.23
CA LYS A 239 -1.49 1.41 43.11
C LYS A 239 -1.46 2.51 44.18
N GLN A 240 -0.30 2.79 44.78
CA GLN A 240 -0.12 3.89 45.74
C GLN A 240 -0.33 5.27 45.10
N LEU A 241 0.21 5.52 43.90
CA LEU A 241 0.01 6.78 43.19
C LEU A 241 -1.44 7.00 42.77
N GLN A 242 -2.16 5.93 42.38
CA GLN A 242 -3.60 6.02 42.12
C GLN A 242 -4.42 6.26 43.41
N ALA A 243 -4.02 5.68 44.53
CA ALA A 243 -4.65 5.92 45.83
C ALA A 243 -4.41 7.37 46.31
N GLN A 244 -3.19 7.90 46.15
CA GLN A 244 -2.87 9.30 46.47
C GLN A 244 -3.64 10.29 45.60
N LYS A 245 -3.80 10.01 44.29
CA LYS A 245 -4.64 10.82 43.39
C LYS A 245 -6.13 10.80 43.76
N ARG A 246 -6.61 9.74 44.41
CA ARG A 246 -8.00 9.63 44.88
C ARG A 246 -8.23 10.29 46.25
N ALA A 247 -7.16 10.59 47.00
CA ALA A 247 -7.23 11.12 48.35
C ALA A 247 -7.08 12.66 48.45
N ALA A 248 -6.91 13.37 47.32
CA ALA A 248 -6.82 14.83 47.32
C ALA A 248 -8.24 15.47 47.31
N PRO A 249 -8.63 16.25 48.34
CA PRO A 249 -9.91 16.97 48.33
C PRO A 249 -9.82 18.22 47.45
N HIS A 250 -10.91 18.51 46.74
CA HIS A 250 -11.09 19.68 45.89
C HIS A 250 -11.73 20.80 46.72
N ASP A 251 -10.98 21.83 47.10
CA ASP A 251 -11.51 23.01 47.79
C ASP A 251 -11.67 24.22 46.85
N VAL A 252 -12.70 25.01 47.14
CA VAL A 252 -13.29 26.07 46.33
C VAL A 252 -12.93 27.47 46.88
N ASN A 253 -12.41 28.32 45.99
CA ASN A 253 -12.49 29.81 45.92
C ASN A 253 -11.84 30.75 46.99
N GLY A 254 -11.02 31.70 46.51
CA GLY A 254 -11.05 33.12 46.98
C GLY A 254 -9.76 33.88 47.41
N HIS A 255 -9.13 34.59 46.46
CA HIS A 255 -8.42 35.91 46.49
C HIS A 255 -7.20 36.33 47.38
N GLY A 256 -6.19 36.92 46.67
CA GLY A 256 -5.20 37.96 47.08
C GLY A 256 -3.80 37.44 47.48
N LEU A 257 -2.61 37.97 47.13
CA LEU A 257 -2.10 39.10 46.31
C LEU A 257 -0.52 39.00 46.24
N HIS A 258 0.16 39.47 45.17
CA HIS A 258 1.63 39.74 44.98
C HIS A 258 2.63 38.54 44.89
N THR A 259 3.74 38.48 44.13
CA THR A 259 4.45 39.21 43.02
C THR A 259 5.65 38.31 42.58
N GLY A 260 5.90 38.07 41.29
CA GLY A 260 7.14 37.41 40.78
C GLY A 260 6.96 36.67 39.44
N PRO A 261 7.99 36.54 38.57
CA PRO A 261 7.83 36.68 37.12
C PRO A 261 7.18 35.50 36.40
N VAL A 262 6.38 35.89 35.42
CA VAL A 262 5.55 35.08 34.53
C VAL A 262 6.40 34.18 33.63
N ARG A 263 6.27 32.86 33.80
CA ARG A 263 6.41 31.89 32.71
C ARG A 263 5.00 31.52 32.26
N LEU A 264 4.76 31.62 30.95
CA LEU A 264 3.51 31.31 30.28
C LEU A 264 2.93 29.95 30.72
N PRO A 265 1.62 29.84 30.99
CA PRO A 265 0.92 28.56 30.99
C PRO A 265 0.84 28.03 29.56
N GLU A 266 1.69 27.07 29.21
CA GLU A 266 1.49 26.27 28.01
C GLU A 266 0.23 25.41 28.16
N LEU A 267 -0.78 25.84 27.41
CA LEU A 267 -1.87 25.07 26.83
C LEU A 267 -1.62 23.55 26.79
N LYS A 268 -2.40 22.80 27.57
CA LYS A 268 -2.92 21.49 27.15
C LYS A 268 -4.33 21.73 26.63
N PRO A 269 -4.76 21.12 25.50
CA PRO A 269 -5.13 19.69 25.50
C PRO A 269 -4.79 18.99 24.15
N ALA A 270 -4.85 17.67 23.94
CA ALA A 270 -5.72 16.68 24.55
C ALA A 270 -5.10 15.26 24.51
N PRO A 271 -5.19 14.51 25.61
CA PRO A 271 -5.04 13.07 25.61
C PRO A 271 -6.34 12.38 25.16
N LYS A 272 -6.14 11.39 24.29
CA LYS A 272 -6.93 10.16 24.06
C LYS A 272 -8.08 9.93 25.06
N SER A 273 -9.30 10.19 24.61
CA SER A 273 -10.51 9.50 25.06
C SER A 273 -10.45 8.05 24.55
N HIS A 274 -10.37 7.00 25.36
CA HIS A 274 -11.38 6.40 26.25
C HIS A 274 -12.68 5.92 25.56
N LYS A 275 -12.77 4.61 25.32
CA LYS A 275 -14.00 3.84 25.54
C LYS A 275 -13.81 3.07 26.84
N GLY A 276 -14.68 3.33 27.81
CA GLY A 276 -14.75 2.65 29.09
C GLY A 276 -15.60 1.37 29.02
N LYS A 277 -15.26 0.42 29.88
CA LYS A 277 -16.18 -0.54 30.48
C LYS A 277 -15.90 -0.62 31.99
N HIS A 278 -16.88 -0.19 32.78
CA HIS A 278 -17.17 -0.68 34.13
C HIS A 278 -18.57 -1.32 34.05
N GLY A 279 -18.94 -2.36 34.78
CA GLY A 279 -18.31 -3.17 35.83
C GLY A 279 -18.95 -4.58 35.80
N GLN A 280 -18.85 -5.51 36.75
CA GLN A 280 -18.05 -5.76 37.95
C GLN A 280 -18.52 -7.16 38.43
N GLN A 281 -17.63 -8.16 38.45
CA GLN A 281 -17.17 -8.96 39.60
C GLN A 281 -18.21 -9.56 40.56
N GLY A 282 -18.02 -10.85 40.84
CA GLY A 282 -18.51 -11.53 42.03
C GLY A 282 -18.07 -12.99 42.10
N ALA A 283 -16.81 -13.25 42.46
CA ALA A 283 -16.31 -14.59 42.77
C ALA A 283 -16.48 -14.91 44.25
N LYS A 284 -16.95 -16.12 44.59
CA LYS A 284 -16.60 -16.80 45.85
C LYS A 284 -16.41 -18.29 45.57
N GLY A 285 -15.23 -18.79 45.91
CA GLY A 285 -14.86 -20.20 45.83
C GLY A 285 -15.44 -21.01 46.99
N LEU A 286 -15.46 -22.34 46.80
CA LEU A 286 -15.81 -23.31 47.82
C LEU A 286 -14.85 -24.49 47.75
N LYS A 287 -14.16 -24.73 48.88
CA LYS A 287 -13.56 -26.02 49.26
C LYS A 287 -14.59 -26.80 50.05
N TRP A 288 -14.59 -28.12 49.86
CA TRP A 288 -15.37 -29.12 50.60
C TRP A 288 -15.08 -29.14 52.10
N PRO A 289 -16.04 -29.65 52.89
CA PRO A 289 -15.73 -30.87 53.65
C PRO A 289 -16.84 -31.93 53.62
N ALA A 290 -16.45 -33.14 54.04
CA ALA A 290 -17.26 -34.34 54.11
C ALA A 290 -17.87 -34.57 55.51
N ASN A 291 -19.05 -35.19 55.48
CA ASN A 291 -19.56 -36.29 56.33
C ASN A 291 -20.32 -36.04 57.67
N MET A 292 -21.41 -36.85 57.78
CA MET A 292 -22.28 -37.25 58.92
C MET A 292 -23.25 -36.22 59.51
N SER A 293 -24.52 -36.52 59.82
CA SER A 293 -25.08 -37.76 60.41
C SER A 293 -26.63 -37.86 60.31
N VAL A 294 -27.13 -39.08 60.02
CA VAL A 294 -28.16 -39.88 60.76
C VAL A 294 -29.69 -39.63 60.64
N ASN A 295 -30.37 -40.78 60.41
CA ASN A 295 -31.77 -41.19 60.55
C ASN A 295 -32.80 -40.75 59.48
N GLY A 296 -33.60 -41.63 58.85
CA GLY A 296 -33.75 -43.08 58.93
C GLY A 296 -35.08 -43.54 58.27
N VAL A 297 -35.01 -44.67 57.56
CA VAL A 297 -36.03 -45.75 57.43
C VAL A 297 -37.23 -45.59 56.46
N ASN A 298 -37.14 -46.43 55.41
CA ASN A 298 -38.13 -47.22 54.64
C ASN A 298 -39.44 -46.65 54.06
N GLY A 299 -39.61 -46.94 52.76
CA GLY A 299 -40.91 -47.04 52.09
C GLY A 299 -40.78 -47.35 50.60
N THR A 300 -40.82 -48.63 50.26
CA THR A 300 -40.89 -49.23 48.91
C THR A 300 -42.04 -48.70 48.05
N HIS A 301 -41.84 -48.54 46.73
CA HIS A 301 -42.75 -49.06 45.69
C HIS A 301 -42.09 -48.99 44.29
N ASP A 302 -41.96 -50.16 43.66
CA ASP A 302 -41.60 -50.39 42.27
C ASP A 302 -42.67 -49.86 41.30
N HIS A 303 -42.26 -49.05 40.33
CA HIS A 303 -42.92 -48.96 39.03
C HIS A 303 -41.86 -48.74 37.94
N ALA A 304 -41.76 -49.72 37.02
CA ALA A 304 -40.93 -49.63 35.82
C ALA A 304 -41.40 -48.49 34.89
N PRO A 305 -40.50 -47.69 34.28
CA PRO A 305 -40.88 -46.71 33.28
C PRO A 305 -40.97 -47.33 31.87
N PRO A 306 -41.84 -46.81 30.99
CA PRO A 306 -42.04 -47.35 29.64
C PRO A 306 -40.91 -46.91 28.70
N VAL A 307 -40.59 -47.77 27.74
CA VAL A 307 -39.66 -47.51 26.63
C VAL A 307 -40.20 -46.34 25.80
N ARG A 308 -39.45 -45.24 25.73
CA ARG A 308 -39.70 -44.11 24.82
C ARG A 308 -38.95 -44.35 23.51
N GLU A 309 -39.66 -44.27 22.39
CA GLU A 309 -39.06 -44.20 21.06
C GLU A 309 -38.16 -42.95 20.93
N PRO A 310 -37.04 -43.04 20.19
CA PRO A 310 -36.11 -41.93 20.04
C PRO A 310 -36.73 -40.80 19.22
N THR A 311 -36.85 -39.61 19.83
CA THR A 311 -37.22 -38.38 19.13
C THR A 311 -36.17 -38.01 18.08
N PRO A 312 -36.57 -37.56 16.88
CA PRO A 312 -35.63 -37.12 15.85
C PRO A 312 -34.79 -35.93 16.32
N PRO A 313 -33.52 -35.82 15.89
CA PRO A 313 -32.63 -34.74 16.31
C PRO A 313 -33.19 -33.37 15.88
N PRO A 314 -32.95 -32.30 16.67
CA PRO A 314 -33.39 -30.96 16.33
C PRO A 314 -32.75 -30.50 15.01
N PRO A 315 -33.46 -29.69 14.20
CA PRO A 315 -32.91 -29.18 12.95
C PRO A 315 -31.65 -28.32 13.19
N PRO A 316 -30.67 -28.35 12.26
CA PRO A 316 -29.45 -27.56 12.38
C PRO A 316 -29.77 -26.06 12.48
N PRO A 317 -28.99 -25.27 13.25
CA PRO A 317 -29.23 -23.84 13.40
C PRO A 317 -29.09 -23.12 12.04
N PRO A 318 -29.90 -22.08 11.78
CA PRO A 318 -29.82 -21.33 10.53
C PRO A 318 -28.42 -20.71 10.35
N PRO A 319 -27.84 -20.71 9.14
CA PRO A 319 -26.52 -20.16 8.89
C PRO A 319 -26.50 -18.65 9.16
N LYS A 320 -25.42 -18.17 9.81
CA LYS A 320 -25.21 -16.75 10.11
C LYS A 320 -24.44 -16.09 8.96
N TYR A 321 -25.01 -15.06 8.36
CA TYR A 321 -24.38 -14.31 7.26
C TYR A 321 -23.50 -13.14 7.77
N PRO A 322 -22.53 -12.66 6.97
CA PRO A 322 -22.10 -13.23 5.69
C PRO A 322 -21.32 -14.55 5.86
N ILE A 323 -21.42 -15.45 4.88
CA ILE A 323 -20.63 -16.69 4.79
C ILE A 323 -19.81 -16.70 3.50
N GLU A 324 -18.94 -17.70 3.35
CA GLU A 324 -18.10 -17.81 2.17
C GLU A 324 -18.92 -17.93 0.88
N ASP A 325 -18.59 -17.11 -0.12
CA ASP A 325 -19.45 -16.81 -1.27
C ASP A 325 -19.79 -18.07 -2.09
N LEU A 326 -18.82 -18.98 -2.27
CA LEU A 326 -19.04 -20.24 -3.00
C LEU A 326 -19.84 -21.28 -2.21
N GLN A 327 -20.00 -21.12 -0.89
CA GLN A 327 -20.85 -21.98 -0.06
C GLN A 327 -22.34 -21.62 -0.15
N LEU A 328 -22.67 -20.49 -0.77
CA LEU A 328 -24.05 -20.12 -1.05
C LEU A 328 -24.59 -20.93 -2.22
N GLU A 329 -25.88 -21.29 -2.15
CA GLU A 329 -26.58 -21.95 -3.26
C GLU A 329 -26.49 -21.11 -4.54
N PRO A 330 -26.13 -21.72 -5.70
CA PRO A 330 -26.15 -21.04 -6.98
C PRO A 330 -27.52 -20.44 -7.30
N LYS A 331 -27.55 -19.18 -7.73
CA LYS A 331 -28.80 -18.52 -8.17
C LYS A 331 -29.15 -19.00 -9.58
N GLU A 332 -30.17 -19.84 -9.72
CA GLU A 332 -30.62 -20.32 -11.04
C GLU A 332 -30.92 -19.16 -12.02
N GLY A 333 -30.34 -19.24 -13.22
CA GLY A 333 -30.53 -18.25 -14.28
C GLY A 333 -29.89 -16.87 -14.02
N SER A 334 -29.09 -16.73 -12.95
CA SER A 334 -28.35 -15.51 -12.68
C SER A 334 -27.00 -15.55 -13.41
N VAL A 335 -26.79 -14.61 -14.32
CA VAL A 335 -25.57 -14.50 -15.12
C VAL A 335 -25.02 -13.09 -14.95
N ARG A 336 -23.71 -12.98 -14.79
CA ARG A 336 -22.99 -11.72 -14.72
C ARG A 336 -23.15 -10.97 -16.05
N PRO A 337 -23.29 -9.63 -16.04
CA PRO A 337 -23.25 -8.88 -17.29
C PRO A 337 -21.96 -9.17 -18.07
N PRO A 338 -22.05 -9.34 -19.41
CA PRO A 338 -20.90 -9.67 -20.24
C PRO A 338 -19.85 -8.55 -20.19
N LEU A 339 -18.57 -8.94 -20.14
CA LEU A 339 -17.45 -8.01 -20.23
C LEU A 339 -17.13 -7.65 -21.67
N LYS A 340 -16.69 -6.41 -21.87
CA LYS A 340 -15.99 -5.96 -23.07
C LYS A 340 -14.48 -6.20 -22.89
N PHE A 341 -13.75 -6.37 -23.99
CA PHE A 341 -12.31 -6.60 -24.00
C PHE A 341 -11.62 -5.61 -24.94
N MET A 342 -10.61 -4.89 -24.43
CA MET A 342 -9.84 -3.90 -25.20
C MET A 342 -8.54 -4.53 -25.73
N CYS A 343 -8.67 -5.58 -26.53
CA CYS A 343 -7.52 -6.31 -27.08
C CYS A 343 -7.91 -7.18 -28.27
N ARG A 344 -6.91 -7.56 -29.08
CA ARG A 344 -7.03 -8.47 -30.24
C ARG A 344 -7.15 -9.95 -29.87
N ASN A 345 -6.65 -10.33 -28.70
CA ASN A 345 -6.57 -11.72 -28.22
C ASN A 345 -7.31 -11.87 -26.86
N PRO A 346 -8.64 -11.77 -26.84
CA PRO A 346 -9.41 -11.95 -25.61
C PRO A 346 -9.25 -13.38 -25.04
N PRO A 347 -9.44 -13.59 -23.72
CA PRO A 347 -9.24 -14.89 -23.07
C PRO A 347 -10.24 -15.97 -23.48
N VAL A 348 -11.32 -15.57 -24.15
CA VAL A 348 -12.45 -16.42 -24.55
C VAL A 348 -12.88 -16.09 -25.98
N GLU A 349 -13.40 -17.08 -26.69
CA GLU A 349 -14.00 -16.87 -28.01
C GLU A 349 -15.33 -16.12 -27.86
N LEU A 350 -15.40 -14.92 -28.43
CA LEU A 350 -16.60 -14.09 -28.43
C LEU A 350 -17.58 -14.60 -29.51
N ARG A 351 -18.87 -14.75 -29.16
CA ARG A 351 -19.89 -15.18 -30.13
C ARG A 351 -20.17 -14.06 -31.14
N ASN A 352 -20.26 -14.40 -32.42
CA ASN A 352 -20.62 -13.47 -33.51
C ASN A 352 -21.96 -12.76 -33.21
N GLY A 353 -21.89 -11.45 -32.95
CA GLY A 353 -22.99 -10.61 -32.46
C GLY A 353 -22.60 -9.78 -31.23
N ASP A 354 -21.66 -10.30 -30.43
CA ASP A 354 -20.95 -9.61 -29.34
C ASP A 354 -19.57 -9.12 -29.83
N ALA A 355 -19.49 -8.71 -31.11
CA ALA A 355 -18.29 -8.13 -31.68
C ALA A 355 -17.86 -6.92 -30.85
N ASN A 356 -16.55 -6.77 -30.63
CA ASN A 356 -15.88 -5.65 -29.96
C ASN A 356 -16.67 -4.33 -30.14
N PRO A 357 -17.55 -3.94 -29.20
CA PRO A 357 -18.61 -2.98 -29.50
C PRO A 357 -18.10 -1.54 -29.63
N SER A 358 -16.79 -1.33 -29.46
CA SER A 358 -16.18 -0.03 -29.73
C SER A 358 -16.02 0.26 -31.22
N ASN A 359 -15.97 -0.74 -32.12
CA ASN A 359 -15.56 -0.51 -33.52
C ASN A 359 -14.28 0.36 -33.62
N GLU A 360 -13.48 0.42 -32.54
CA GLU A 360 -12.29 1.26 -32.47
C GLU A 360 -11.13 0.46 -33.05
N PRO A 361 -10.57 0.88 -34.21
CA PRO A 361 -9.51 0.13 -34.89
C PRO A 361 -8.25 -0.04 -34.02
N THR A 362 -8.07 0.79 -33.00
CA THR A 362 -6.94 0.74 -32.06
C THR A 362 -6.93 -0.55 -31.23
N ASN A 363 -8.09 -1.13 -30.93
CA ASN A 363 -8.17 -2.35 -30.09
C ASN A 363 -7.56 -3.58 -30.79
N ASP A 364 -7.53 -3.60 -32.12
CA ASP A 364 -7.00 -4.71 -32.92
C ASP A 364 -5.47 -4.82 -32.85
N HIS A 365 -4.80 -3.79 -32.31
CA HIS A 365 -3.36 -3.74 -32.15
C HIS A 365 -2.90 -4.00 -30.71
N ILE A 366 -3.81 -4.02 -29.74
CA ILE A 366 -3.47 -4.17 -28.32
C ILE A 366 -3.57 -5.64 -27.91
N ASP A 367 -2.52 -6.17 -27.29
CA ASP A 367 -2.53 -7.48 -26.65
C ASP A 367 -3.14 -7.43 -25.25
N MET A 368 -3.81 -8.50 -24.84
CA MET A 368 -4.37 -8.64 -23.49
C MET A 368 -3.32 -8.39 -22.39
N ALA A 369 -2.08 -8.83 -22.64
CA ALA A 369 -0.95 -8.61 -21.72
C ALA A 369 -0.61 -7.13 -21.51
N SER A 370 -0.97 -6.25 -22.46
CA SER A 370 -0.67 -4.82 -22.43
C SER A 370 -1.79 -3.99 -21.79
N VAL A 371 -2.98 -4.55 -21.60
CA VAL A 371 -4.12 -3.83 -20.98
C VAL A 371 -3.80 -3.42 -19.54
N GLY A 372 -3.22 -4.32 -18.75
CA GLY A 372 -2.76 -4.02 -17.39
C GLY A 372 -1.73 -2.89 -17.35
N PRO A 373 -0.60 -3.01 -18.08
CA PRO A 373 0.38 -1.95 -18.24
C PRO A 373 -0.19 -0.60 -18.67
N LEU A 374 -1.15 -0.57 -19.61
CA LEU A 374 -1.82 0.68 -20.03
C LEU A 374 -2.56 1.33 -18.86
N LEU A 375 -3.32 0.55 -18.10
CA LEU A 375 -4.09 1.05 -16.95
C LEU A 375 -3.17 1.53 -15.83
N GLU A 376 -2.15 0.75 -15.47
CA GLU A 376 -1.19 1.08 -14.43
C GLU A 376 -0.40 2.35 -14.75
N THR A 377 0.05 2.48 -16.00
CA THR A 377 0.81 3.65 -16.47
C THR A 377 -0.08 4.89 -16.47
N TRP A 378 -1.29 4.80 -17.01
CA TRP A 378 -2.25 5.91 -17.02
C TRP A 378 -2.61 6.36 -15.60
N ASP A 379 -2.87 5.41 -14.69
CA ASP A 379 -3.21 5.69 -13.28
C ASP A 379 -2.04 6.40 -12.58
N THR A 380 -0.83 5.87 -12.74
CA THR A 380 0.39 6.46 -12.14
C THR A 380 0.60 7.90 -12.60
N LEU A 381 0.49 8.16 -13.89
CA LEU A 381 0.74 9.49 -14.47
C LEU A 381 -0.33 10.51 -14.06
N ASN A 382 -1.59 10.12 -13.93
CA ASN A 382 -2.66 11.01 -13.49
C ASN A 382 -2.68 11.22 -11.96
N VAL A 383 -2.39 10.19 -11.16
CA VAL A 383 -2.32 10.30 -9.68
C VAL A 383 -1.14 11.19 -9.26
N TYR A 384 0.01 11.06 -9.94
CA TYR A 384 1.22 11.85 -9.62
C TYR A 384 1.47 12.96 -10.64
N CYS A 385 0.43 13.46 -11.28
CA CYS A 385 0.51 14.50 -12.31
C CYS A 385 1.27 15.74 -11.85
N GLU A 386 1.14 16.15 -10.58
CA GLU A 386 1.89 17.28 -9.98
C GLU A 386 3.41 17.03 -9.92
N ILE A 387 3.84 15.78 -9.74
CA ILE A 387 5.27 15.42 -9.72
C ILE A 387 5.84 15.39 -11.12
N PHE A 388 5.05 14.91 -12.08
CA PHE A 388 5.43 14.90 -13.48
C PHE A 388 5.24 16.25 -14.17
N GLN A 389 4.50 17.18 -13.55
CA GLN A 389 4.05 18.44 -14.12
C GLN A 389 3.27 18.23 -15.43
N LEU A 390 2.46 17.17 -15.43
CA LEU A 390 1.59 16.80 -16.53
C LEU A 390 0.19 17.32 -16.27
N ASP A 391 -0.41 17.93 -17.28
CA ASP A 391 -1.84 18.16 -17.29
C ASP A 391 -2.61 16.81 -17.29
N SER A 392 -3.81 16.75 -16.71
CA SER A 392 -4.55 15.48 -16.70
C SER A 392 -5.08 15.10 -18.08
N PHE A 393 -5.30 13.81 -18.31
CA PHE A 393 -5.77 13.30 -19.60
C PHE A 393 -6.64 12.06 -19.43
N THR A 394 -7.56 11.86 -20.38
CA THR A 394 -8.46 10.69 -20.37
C THR A 394 -7.71 9.41 -20.74
N PHE A 395 -8.21 8.27 -20.30
CA PHE A 395 -7.64 6.97 -20.67
C PHE A 395 -7.72 6.73 -22.18
N ASP A 396 -8.79 7.21 -22.83
CA ASP A 396 -9.00 7.05 -24.27
C ASP A 396 -8.01 7.89 -25.09
N ASP A 397 -7.72 9.12 -24.67
CA ASP A 397 -6.71 9.97 -25.34
C ASP A 397 -5.30 9.41 -25.15
N PHE A 398 -5.01 8.82 -23.99
CA PHE A 398 -3.74 8.11 -23.75
C PHE A 398 -3.57 6.91 -24.68
N VAL A 399 -4.57 6.03 -24.77
CA VAL A 399 -4.50 4.86 -25.67
C VAL A 399 -4.41 5.29 -27.14
N GLU A 400 -5.13 6.35 -27.54
CA GLU A 400 -5.02 6.90 -28.89
C GLU A 400 -3.62 7.47 -29.15
N ALA A 401 -3.06 8.26 -28.24
CA ALA A 401 -1.71 8.82 -28.35
C ALA A 401 -0.65 7.72 -28.51
N MET A 402 -0.72 6.67 -27.68
CA MET A 402 0.20 5.53 -27.75
C MET A 402 0.08 4.75 -29.07
N SER A 403 -1.09 4.78 -29.72
CA SER A 403 -1.36 4.06 -30.95
C SER A 403 -1.00 4.84 -32.22
N VAL A 404 -1.20 6.17 -32.24
CA VAL A 404 -1.12 6.98 -33.47
C VAL A 404 0.15 7.83 -33.57
N SER A 405 0.85 8.06 -32.45
CA SER A 405 2.08 8.85 -32.44
C SER A 405 3.10 8.26 -33.41
N SER A 406 3.66 9.10 -34.27
CA SER A 406 4.67 8.74 -35.25
C SER A 406 5.46 9.98 -35.69
N THR A 407 6.48 9.81 -36.52
CA THR A 407 7.21 10.93 -37.12
C THR A 407 6.33 11.80 -38.02
N GLU A 408 5.29 11.23 -38.64
CA GLU A 408 4.32 11.95 -39.48
C GLU A 408 3.18 12.60 -38.66
N VAL A 409 2.85 11.99 -37.52
CA VAL A 409 1.79 12.45 -36.61
C VAL A 409 2.41 12.71 -35.23
N PRO A 410 3.05 13.88 -35.03
CA PRO A 410 3.59 14.24 -33.72
C PRO A 410 2.45 14.48 -32.73
N VAL A 411 2.51 13.82 -31.57
CA VAL A 411 1.49 13.91 -30.52
C VAL A 411 2.14 14.48 -29.26
N GLN A 412 1.77 15.70 -28.88
CA GLN A 412 2.33 16.37 -27.70
C GLN A 412 2.19 15.53 -26.43
N LEU A 413 1.02 14.90 -26.21
CA LEU A 413 0.80 14.00 -25.07
C LEU A 413 1.86 12.89 -25.03
N PHE A 414 2.18 12.28 -26.16
CA PHE A 414 3.15 11.19 -26.22
C PHE A 414 4.56 11.63 -25.80
N ASP A 415 5.04 12.75 -26.35
CA ASP A 415 6.37 13.27 -26.04
C ASP A 415 6.48 13.74 -24.58
N GLU A 416 5.46 14.45 -24.09
CA GLU A 416 5.45 14.97 -22.73
C GLU A 416 5.40 13.85 -21.68
N LEU A 417 4.67 12.74 -21.94
CA LEU A 417 4.64 11.59 -21.02
C LEU A 417 6.03 10.98 -20.84
N HIS A 418 6.80 10.82 -21.92
CA HIS A 418 8.14 10.26 -21.82
C HIS A 418 9.12 11.25 -21.18
N CYS A 419 9.13 12.51 -21.66
CA CYS A 419 10.07 13.52 -21.18
C CYS A 419 9.85 13.88 -19.70
N SER A 420 8.60 13.98 -19.25
CA SER A 420 8.27 14.26 -17.84
C SER A 420 8.77 13.16 -16.90
N VAL A 421 8.54 11.89 -17.25
CA VAL A 421 9.00 10.73 -16.47
C VAL A 421 10.52 10.69 -16.41
N LEU A 422 11.21 10.89 -17.53
CA LEU A 422 12.68 10.91 -17.60
C LEU A 422 13.29 12.00 -16.70
N LYS A 423 12.69 13.20 -16.64
CA LYS A 423 13.17 14.30 -15.78
C LYS A 423 13.18 13.95 -14.30
N VAL A 424 12.30 13.06 -13.84
CA VAL A 424 12.24 12.63 -12.43
C VAL A 424 13.39 11.68 -12.08
N LEU A 425 13.96 10.98 -13.08
CA LEU A 425 15.04 10.01 -12.87
C LEU A 425 16.40 10.67 -12.58
N VAL A 426 16.65 11.86 -13.14
CA VAL A 426 17.91 12.60 -12.98
C VAL A 426 17.63 14.10 -12.89
N ASP A 427 18.16 14.77 -11.86
CA ASP A 427 18.02 16.22 -11.70
C ASP A 427 18.60 16.98 -12.90
N SER A 428 18.12 18.20 -13.13
CA SER A 428 18.70 19.05 -14.17
C SER A 428 20.12 19.47 -13.78
N GLU A 429 20.92 19.90 -14.76
CA GLU A 429 22.23 20.49 -14.51
C GLU A 429 22.14 21.66 -13.50
N GLN A 430 21.08 22.47 -13.59
CA GLN A 430 20.83 23.61 -12.69
C GLN A 430 20.55 23.19 -11.24
N GLU A 431 20.06 21.96 -11.03
CA GLU A 431 19.71 21.38 -9.73
C GLU A 431 20.81 20.43 -9.20
N GLY A 432 21.95 20.34 -9.89
CA GLY A 432 23.12 19.57 -9.47
C GLY A 432 23.25 18.18 -10.12
N GLY A 433 22.40 17.84 -11.10
CA GLY A 433 22.59 16.67 -11.98
C GLY A 433 22.53 15.30 -11.30
N LYS A 434 22.00 15.19 -10.09
CA LYS A 434 22.06 13.94 -9.33
C LYS A 434 21.11 12.87 -9.91
N VAL A 435 21.61 11.66 -10.11
CA VAL A 435 20.80 10.48 -10.44
C VAL A 435 19.95 10.09 -9.22
N ARG A 436 18.64 9.90 -9.44
CA ARG A 436 17.64 9.66 -8.39
C ARG A 436 17.19 8.21 -8.25
N ILE A 437 17.66 7.36 -9.14
CA ILE A 437 17.36 5.93 -9.20
C ILE A 437 18.62 5.09 -8.96
N THR A 438 18.43 3.81 -8.64
CA THR A 438 19.53 2.85 -8.52
C THR A 438 19.78 2.24 -9.88
N LEU A 439 21.01 2.34 -10.39
CA LEU A 439 21.41 1.77 -11.68
C LEU A 439 22.45 0.66 -11.45
N PRO A 440 22.47 -0.39 -12.28
CA PRO A 440 23.57 -1.36 -12.30
C PRO A 440 24.91 -0.68 -12.58
N GLU A 441 25.97 -1.15 -11.92
CA GLU A 441 27.36 -0.77 -12.23
C GLU A 441 27.71 -1.34 -13.60
N LEU A 442 28.28 -0.50 -14.47
CA LEU A 442 28.86 -0.95 -15.72
C LEU A 442 30.28 -1.41 -15.38
N GLU A 443 30.64 -2.64 -15.75
CA GLU A 443 32.04 -3.05 -15.75
C GLU A 443 32.74 -2.15 -16.78
N GLU A 444 33.66 -1.30 -16.34
CA GLU A 444 34.51 -0.54 -17.24
C GLU A 444 35.38 -1.58 -17.97
N ASP A 445 35.18 -1.72 -19.29
CA ASP A 445 36.10 -2.47 -20.14
C ASP A 445 37.45 -1.75 -20.06
N ASP A 446 38.34 -2.21 -19.18
CA ASP A 446 39.77 -1.88 -19.18
C ASP A 446 40.44 -2.53 -20.41
N SER A 447 39.95 -2.25 -21.62
CA SER A 447 40.52 -2.73 -22.88
C SER A 447 41.36 -1.70 -23.62
N ASP A 448 41.57 -0.50 -23.05
CA ASP A 448 42.25 0.61 -23.71
C ASP A 448 43.56 1.05 -23.00
N GLU A 449 44.31 0.12 -22.40
CA GLU A 449 45.72 0.37 -21.99
C GLU A 449 46.67 -0.77 -22.42
N GLU A 450 46.70 -1.12 -23.72
CA GLU A 450 47.85 -1.82 -24.30
C GLU A 450 48.18 -1.24 -25.68
N ASP A 451 48.67 0.00 -25.72
CA ASP A 451 49.53 0.51 -26.81
C ASP A 451 50.21 1.81 -26.33
N GLU A 452 51.52 1.95 -26.58
CA GLU A 452 52.49 2.96 -26.06
C GLU A 452 53.16 2.52 -24.74
N ASP A 453 54.37 1.95 -24.71
CA ASP A 453 55.62 2.57 -25.17
C ASP A 453 56.70 1.55 -25.59
N GLU A 454 57.23 1.72 -26.81
CA GLU A 454 58.58 1.27 -27.16
C GLU A 454 59.63 2.28 -26.65
N ASP A 455 60.71 1.73 -26.12
CA ASP A 455 62.08 2.25 -26.02
C ASP A 455 62.63 2.90 -24.72
N MET A 456 63.71 2.23 -24.26
CA MET A 456 64.90 2.68 -23.52
C MET A 456 64.95 2.50 -21.99
N ASP A 457 65.64 1.44 -21.54
CA ASP A 457 67.00 1.60 -21.02
C ASP A 457 67.83 0.29 -21.09
N GLU A 458 68.94 0.32 -21.82
CA GLU A 458 70.00 -0.69 -21.78
C GLU A 458 70.81 -0.49 -20.48
N THR A 459 70.95 -1.54 -19.65
CA THR A 459 72.21 -2.02 -19.03
C THR A 459 71.94 -2.85 -17.77
N ALA A 460 71.84 -4.17 -17.92
CA ALA A 460 72.25 -5.12 -16.89
C ALA A 460 72.62 -6.45 -17.53
N GLU A 461 73.81 -6.95 -17.20
CA GLU A 461 74.47 -8.13 -17.75
C GLU A 461 73.64 -9.44 -17.59
N PRO A 462 73.79 -10.42 -18.50
CA PRO A 462 73.07 -11.69 -18.42
C PRO A 462 73.68 -12.59 -17.33
N THR A 463 72.94 -12.81 -16.25
CA THR A 463 73.21 -13.90 -15.30
C THR A 463 72.80 -15.25 -15.93
N PRO A 464 73.63 -16.30 -15.82
CA PRO A 464 73.49 -17.50 -16.61
C PRO A 464 72.26 -18.34 -16.22
N GLU A 465 71.60 -18.88 -17.24
CA GLU A 465 70.63 -19.99 -17.17
C GLU A 465 71.08 -21.04 -16.14
N PRO A 466 70.26 -21.38 -15.13
CA PRO A 466 70.50 -22.58 -14.35
C PRO A 466 70.17 -23.79 -15.24
N GLU A 467 71.16 -24.65 -15.45
CA GLU A 467 71.04 -25.91 -16.18
C GLU A 467 69.76 -26.69 -15.80
N PRO A 468 69.07 -27.30 -16.79
CA PRO A 468 67.86 -28.07 -16.53
C PRO A 468 68.19 -29.27 -15.66
N LYS A 469 67.67 -29.27 -14.42
CA LYS A 469 67.70 -30.45 -13.55
C LYS A 469 66.98 -31.62 -14.26
N PRO A 470 67.54 -32.84 -14.17
CA PRO A 470 67.05 -33.98 -14.92
C PRO A 470 65.60 -34.29 -14.56
N THR A 471 64.84 -34.56 -15.62
CA THR A 471 63.48 -35.06 -15.66
C THR A 471 63.22 -36.16 -14.62
N GLY A 472 62.76 -35.75 -13.45
CA GLY A 472 62.07 -36.64 -12.53
C GLY A 472 60.74 -37.00 -13.17
N ARG A 473 60.62 -38.24 -13.69
CA ARG A 473 59.42 -38.85 -14.29
C ARG A 473 58.13 -38.12 -13.88
N ALA A 474 57.68 -37.20 -14.73
CA ALA A 474 56.30 -36.75 -14.70
C ALA A 474 55.45 -38.00 -14.95
N THR A 475 54.72 -38.45 -13.93
CA THR A 475 53.78 -39.56 -14.09
C THR A 475 52.77 -39.14 -15.15
N ARG A 476 52.27 -40.09 -15.96
CA ARG A 476 51.21 -39.83 -16.96
C ARG A 476 50.03 -39.00 -16.39
N SER A 477 49.81 -39.05 -15.07
CA SER A 477 48.81 -38.26 -14.36
C SER A 477 49.08 -36.75 -14.27
N SER A 478 50.33 -36.28 -14.18
CA SER A 478 50.62 -34.84 -14.06
C SER A 478 50.55 -34.13 -15.40
N LEU A 479 50.97 -34.81 -16.48
CA LEU A 479 50.79 -34.33 -17.85
C LEU A 479 49.32 -34.34 -18.26
N ALA A 480 48.56 -35.37 -17.89
CA ALA A 480 47.11 -35.41 -18.13
C ALA A 480 46.35 -34.31 -17.36
N LYS A 481 46.81 -33.94 -16.16
CA LYS A 481 46.19 -32.85 -15.38
C LYS A 481 46.46 -31.47 -16.03
N ALA A 482 47.69 -31.21 -16.45
CA ALA A 482 48.03 -29.96 -17.13
C ALA A 482 47.36 -29.84 -18.51
N GLU A 483 47.22 -30.95 -19.23
CA GLU A 483 46.50 -30.99 -20.51
C GLU A 483 44.98 -30.79 -20.32
N ALA A 484 44.39 -31.38 -19.27
CA ALA A 484 42.98 -31.17 -18.93
C ALA A 484 42.70 -29.73 -18.46
N GLU A 485 43.62 -29.11 -17.72
CA GLU A 485 43.51 -27.71 -17.28
C GLU A 485 43.62 -26.74 -18.47
N ARG A 486 44.52 -27.01 -19.43
CA ARG A 486 44.61 -26.24 -20.67
C ARG A 486 43.36 -26.38 -21.54
N LEU A 487 42.84 -27.61 -21.69
CA LEU A 487 41.58 -27.87 -22.41
C LEU A 487 40.36 -27.23 -21.71
N ALA A 488 40.36 -27.17 -20.39
CA ALA A 488 39.30 -26.50 -19.62
C ALA A 488 39.37 -24.97 -19.78
N ALA A 489 40.58 -24.39 -19.79
CA ALA A 489 40.77 -22.96 -20.04
C ALA A 489 40.40 -22.58 -21.48
N GLU A 490 40.77 -23.41 -22.47
CA GLU A 490 40.38 -23.23 -23.88
C GLU A 490 38.87 -23.37 -24.09
N ALA A 491 38.23 -24.32 -23.39
CA ALA A 491 36.77 -24.47 -23.41
C ALA A 491 36.05 -23.30 -22.73
N ALA A 492 36.57 -22.78 -21.61
CA ALA A 492 36.00 -21.61 -20.93
C ALA A 492 36.14 -20.35 -21.79
N ALA A 493 37.28 -20.13 -22.43
CA ALA A 493 37.49 -19.01 -23.35
C ALA A 493 36.60 -19.11 -24.60
N ALA A 494 36.39 -20.32 -25.13
CA ALA A 494 35.46 -20.53 -26.25
C ALA A 494 33.99 -20.36 -25.83
N GLU A 495 33.61 -20.76 -24.62
CA GLU A 495 32.28 -20.51 -24.07
C GLU A 495 32.05 -19.00 -23.87
N GLU A 496 33.03 -18.28 -23.37
CA GLU A 496 33.02 -16.82 -23.22
C GLU A 496 32.97 -16.08 -24.57
N GLU A 497 33.72 -16.54 -25.58
CA GLU A 497 33.70 -15.99 -26.94
C GLU A 497 32.34 -16.24 -27.63
N VAL A 498 31.73 -17.40 -27.42
CA VAL A 498 30.37 -17.70 -27.91
C VAL A 498 29.32 -16.86 -27.20
N LEU A 499 29.44 -16.67 -25.88
CA LEU A 499 28.54 -15.81 -25.09
C LEU A 499 28.67 -14.34 -25.52
N ARG A 500 29.89 -13.86 -25.75
CA ARG A 500 30.19 -12.52 -26.28
C ARG A 500 29.63 -12.33 -27.68
N ALA A 501 29.84 -13.29 -28.59
CA ALA A 501 29.25 -13.25 -29.93
C ALA A 501 27.71 -13.35 -29.91
N GLU A 502 27.12 -14.11 -28.98
CA GLU A 502 25.67 -14.20 -28.80
C GLU A 502 25.09 -12.89 -28.24
N LEU A 503 25.80 -12.20 -27.35
CA LEU A 503 25.45 -10.86 -26.84
C LEU A 503 25.59 -9.78 -27.93
N GLU A 504 26.68 -9.79 -28.68
CA GLU A 504 26.93 -8.91 -29.83
C GLU A 504 25.89 -9.12 -30.96
N SER A 505 25.28 -10.30 -31.05
CA SER A 505 24.29 -10.63 -32.08
C SER A 505 22.85 -10.16 -31.82
N LYS A 506 22.52 -9.68 -30.60
CA LYS A 506 21.13 -9.38 -30.24
C LYS A 506 20.68 -7.97 -30.66
N HIS A 507 21.46 -6.93 -30.36
CA HIS A 507 21.12 -5.54 -30.69
C HIS A 507 22.38 -4.66 -30.71
N ARG A 508 22.33 -3.50 -31.35
CA ARG A 508 23.48 -2.58 -31.48
C ARG A 508 23.45 -1.39 -30.52
N ALA A 509 22.86 -1.57 -29.33
CA ALA A 509 22.74 -0.52 -28.32
C ALA A 509 24.10 -0.02 -27.82
N GLU A 510 25.06 -0.92 -27.60
CA GLU A 510 26.41 -0.57 -27.16
C GLU A 510 27.15 0.32 -28.19
N GLU A 511 27.04 -0.03 -29.48
CA GLU A 511 27.60 0.79 -30.56
C GLU A 511 26.95 2.18 -30.65
N LEU A 512 25.63 2.29 -30.46
CA LEU A 512 24.93 3.57 -30.40
C LEU A 512 25.46 4.46 -29.25
N LEU A 513 25.93 3.85 -28.17
CA LEU A 513 26.25 4.49 -26.90
C LEU A 513 27.75 4.68 -26.64
N ARG A 514 28.64 4.12 -27.48
CA ARG A 514 30.11 4.13 -27.30
C ARG A 514 30.71 5.51 -26.95
N GLU A 515 30.14 6.60 -27.46
CA GLU A 515 30.56 7.98 -27.16
C GLU A 515 29.42 8.85 -26.62
N TYR A 516 28.39 8.24 -26.03
CA TYR A 516 27.16 8.93 -25.62
C TYR A 516 26.80 8.62 -24.17
N ASP A 517 27.05 9.59 -23.30
CA ASP A 517 26.59 9.55 -21.91
C ASP A 517 25.12 10.00 -21.84
N TRP A 518 24.22 9.02 -21.81
CA TRP A 518 22.79 9.28 -21.71
C TRP A 518 22.40 10.04 -20.44
N ILE A 519 23.15 9.88 -19.33
CA ILE A 519 22.88 10.58 -18.06
C ILE A 519 23.17 12.06 -18.24
N GLU A 520 24.30 12.39 -18.86
CA GLU A 520 24.69 13.77 -19.13
C GLU A 520 23.72 14.48 -20.08
N HIS A 521 23.26 13.80 -21.14
CA HIS A 521 22.23 14.33 -22.03
C HIS A 521 20.87 14.50 -21.34
N LEU A 522 20.51 13.57 -20.45
CA LEU A 522 19.31 13.71 -19.64
C LEU A 522 19.43 14.90 -18.67
N ARG A 523 20.59 15.14 -18.05
CA ARG A 523 20.83 16.32 -17.18
C ARG A 523 20.65 17.64 -17.93
N LYS A 524 21.12 17.70 -19.18
CA LYS A 524 21.00 18.86 -20.08
C LYS A 524 19.60 19.06 -20.64
N ARG A 525 18.71 18.07 -20.50
CA ARG A 525 17.36 18.05 -21.08
C ARG A 525 17.40 18.07 -22.62
N ASP A 526 18.35 17.32 -23.20
CA ASP A 526 18.52 17.18 -24.64
C ASP A 526 17.48 16.20 -25.22
N PHE A 527 16.20 16.61 -25.20
CA PHE A 527 15.08 15.75 -25.62
C PHE A 527 14.70 15.90 -27.09
N ALA A 528 14.92 17.07 -27.67
CA ALA A 528 14.49 17.36 -29.03
C ALA A 528 15.17 16.46 -30.09
N ASN A 529 14.50 16.27 -31.22
CA ASN A 529 15.04 15.61 -32.42
C ASN A 529 15.56 14.17 -32.20
N GLY A 530 14.88 13.34 -31.42
CA GLY A 530 15.32 11.95 -31.17
C GLY A 530 16.16 11.78 -29.90
N GLY A 531 16.40 12.87 -29.15
CA GLY A 531 17.26 12.86 -27.99
C GLY A 531 16.69 12.06 -26.83
N TRP A 532 15.39 12.21 -26.53
CA TRP A 532 14.77 11.45 -25.44
C TRP A 532 14.67 9.96 -25.77
N GLU A 533 14.45 9.59 -27.03
CA GLU A 533 14.42 8.20 -27.48
C GLU A 533 15.81 7.55 -27.34
N ARG A 534 16.88 8.27 -27.69
CA ARG A 534 18.26 7.80 -27.48
C ARG A 534 18.61 7.67 -25.99
N ILE A 535 18.14 8.59 -25.15
CA ILE A 535 18.27 8.50 -23.69
C ILE A 535 17.57 7.24 -23.16
N VAL A 536 16.36 6.92 -23.65
CA VAL A 536 15.64 5.70 -23.28
C VAL A 536 16.43 4.44 -23.65
N VAL A 537 17.07 4.40 -24.82
CA VAL A 537 17.96 3.29 -25.20
C VAL A 537 19.14 3.17 -24.23
N GLY A 538 19.79 4.28 -23.90
CA GLY A 538 20.89 4.32 -22.92
C GLY A 538 20.49 3.75 -21.56
N LEU A 539 19.34 4.19 -21.05
CA LEU A 539 18.78 3.70 -19.81
C LEU A 539 18.46 2.19 -19.89
N PHE A 540 17.77 1.74 -20.94
CA PHE A 540 17.42 0.31 -21.08
C PHE A 540 18.65 -0.58 -21.23
N HIS A 541 19.68 -0.13 -21.93
CA HIS A 541 20.95 -0.85 -22.03
C HIS A 541 21.63 -1.01 -20.66
N GLN A 542 21.64 0.04 -19.84
CA GLN A 542 22.19 -0.06 -18.49
C GLN A 542 21.32 -0.92 -17.56
N LEU A 543 19.99 -0.85 -17.67
CA LEU A 543 19.08 -1.70 -16.90
C LEU A 543 19.13 -3.17 -17.32
N SER A 544 19.50 -3.46 -18.58
CA SER A 544 19.59 -4.84 -19.07
C SER A 544 20.69 -5.64 -18.38
N LYS A 545 21.69 -4.95 -17.79
CA LYS A 545 22.74 -5.55 -16.96
C LYS A 545 22.23 -6.05 -15.59
N SER A 546 20.98 -5.76 -15.22
CA SER A 546 20.34 -6.32 -14.03
C SER A 546 19.57 -7.60 -14.35
N GLU A 547 19.86 -8.70 -13.65
CA GLU A 547 19.16 -10.01 -13.80
C GLU A 547 17.63 -9.88 -13.73
N ARG A 548 17.11 -8.93 -12.94
CA ARG A 548 15.66 -8.73 -12.79
C ARG A 548 15.00 -8.09 -14.01
N GLN A 549 15.72 -7.23 -14.73
CA GLN A 549 15.19 -6.38 -15.81
C GLN A 549 15.72 -6.76 -17.19
N GLU A 550 16.78 -7.57 -17.26
CA GLU A 550 17.45 -8.07 -18.46
C GLU A 550 16.44 -8.45 -19.55
N LYS A 551 15.62 -9.48 -19.31
CA LYS A 551 14.69 -10.00 -20.32
C LYS A 551 13.76 -8.93 -20.91
N GLN A 552 13.26 -8.02 -20.08
CA GLN A 552 12.34 -6.97 -20.54
C GLN A 552 13.07 -5.88 -21.34
N CYS A 553 14.27 -5.50 -20.91
CA CYS A 553 15.08 -4.47 -21.56
C CYS A 553 15.65 -4.98 -22.88
N GLU A 554 16.22 -6.19 -22.90
CA GLU A 554 16.75 -6.84 -24.12
C GLU A 554 15.68 -6.94 -25.22
N GLU A 555 14.46 -7.34 -24.86
CA GLU A 555 13.33 -7.42 -25.79
C GLU A 555 12.95 -6.06 -26.39
N LEU A 556 13.06 -4.97 -25.60
CA LEU A 556 12.81 -3.61 -26.08
C LEU A 556 13.97 -3.11 -26.96
N LEU A 557 15.22 -3.35 -26.54
CA LEU A 557 16.41 -2.96 -27.28
C LEU A 557 16.49 -3.64 -28.65
N LEU A 558 16.07 -4.90 -28.75
CA LEU A 558 15.89 -5.63 -30.01
C LEU A 558 14.96 -4.91 -31.00
N GLN A 559 13.90 -4.25 -30.51
CA GLN A 559 12.98 -3.49 -31.36
C GLN A 559 13.51 -2.08 -31.70
N LEU A 560 14.22 -1.45 -30.76
CA LEU A 560 14.70 -0.08 -30.89
C LEU A 560 15.99 0.04 -31.70
N VAL A 561 16.93 -0.90 -31.53
CA VAL A 561 18.25 -0.89 -32.16
C VAL A 561 18.59 -2.29 -32.73
N PRO A 562 17.81 -2.77 -33.71
CA PRO A 562 18.01 -4.11 -34.28
C PRO A 562 19.38 -4.23 -34.96
N PRO A 563 19.96 -5.44 -35.03
CA PRO A 563 21.31 -5.66 -35.57
C PRO A 563 21.44 -5.27 -37.05
N GLU A 564 20.35 -5.36 -37.81
CA GLU A 564 20.31 -5.12 -39.26
C GLU A 564 20.29 -3.63 -39.66
N THR A 565 20.23 -2.70 -38.71
CA THR A 565 20.13 -1.26 -38.97
C THR A 565 21.31 -0.50 -38.39
N GLU A 566 21.78 0.55 -39.06
CA GLU A 566 22.81 1.43 -38.51
C GLU A 566 22.28 2.16 -37.26
N PRO A 567 22.96 2.05 -36.11
CA PRO A 567 22.52 2.63 -34.85
C PRO A 567 22.77 4.14 -34.85
N THR A 568 21.82 4.92 -35.38
CA THR A 568 21.84 6.39 -35.36
C THR A 568 20.67 6.95 -34.55
N GLN A 569 20.79 8.18 -34.06
CA GLN A 569 19.71 8.85 -33.30
C GLN A 569 18.43 8.97 -34.14
N GLU A 570 18.55 9.32 -35.42
CA GLU A 570 17.44 9.39 -36.36
C GLU A 570 16.79 8.02 -36.60
N ALA A 571 17.60 6.95 -36.71
CA ALA A 571 17.09 5.60 -36.83
C ALA A 571 16.27 5.20 -35.58
N VAL A 572 16.79 5.47 -34.37
CA VAL A 572 16.08 5.19 -33.12
C VAL A 572 14.77 5.98 -33.05
N ARG A 573 14.78 7.26 -33.42
CA ARG A 573 13.56 8.10 -33.49
C ARG A 573 12.51 7.51 -34.43
N GLN A 574 12.92 7.09 -35.63
CA GLN A 574 12.01 6.44 -36.58
C GLN A 574 11.47 5.11 -36.04
N ARG A 575 12.34 4.27 -35.48
CA ARG A 575 11.98 2.98 -34.88
C ARG A 575 10.99 3.13 -33.73
N TYR A 576 11.21 4.08 -32.83
CA TYR A 576 10.27 4.38 -31.75
C TYR A 576 8.92 4.87 -32.30
N GLY A 577 8.96 5.74 -33.32
CA GLY A 577 7.78 6.24 -34.04
C GLY A 577 6.99 5.18 -34.81
N GLU A 578 7.59 4.03 -35.12
CA GLU A 578 6.94 2.86 -35.75
C GLU A 578 6.65 1.72 -34.76
N LEU A 579 7.12 1.86 -33.51
CA LEU A 579 7.03 0.82 -32.50
C LEU A 579 5.58 0.45 -32.19
N ASP A 580 5.29 -0.83 -32.10
CA ASP A 580 3.95 -1.32 -31.75
C ASP A 580 3.54 -0.86 -30.35
N VAL A 581 2.25 -0.52 -30.18
CA VAL A 581 1.67 0.01 -28.94
C VAL A 581 2.01 -0.85 -27.71
N ASN A 582 2.13 -2.17 -27.88
CA ASN A 582 2.45 -3.11 -26.82
C ASN A 582 3.87 -2.90 -26.27
N PHE A 583 4.84 -2.58 -27.14
CA PHE A 583 6.21 -2.27 -26.71
C PHE A 583 6.32 -0.84 -26.17
N ARG A 584 5.57 0.11 -26.74
CA ARG A 584 5.53 1.51 -26.25
C ARG A 584 5.07 1.58 -24.81
N VAL A 585 3.94 0.92 -24.49
CA VAL A 585 3.45 0.92 -23.10
C VAL A 585 4.39 0.17 -22.17
N LYS A 586 5.00 -0.93 -22.62
CA LYS A 586 5.99 -1.66 -21.82
C LYS A 586 7.21 -0.78 -21.50
N ALA A 587 7.70 -0.01 -22.47
CA ALA A 587 8.77 0.95 -22.27
C ALA A 587 8.37 2.01 -21.24
N LEU A 588 7.23 2.68 -21.44
CA LEU A 588 6.76 3.74 -20.53
C LEU A 588 6.45 3.22 -19.12
N GLN A 589 5.89 2.01 -18.99
CA GLN A 589 5.64 1.36 -17.70
C GLN A 589 6.95 1.12 -16.95
N LEU A 590 8.00 0.61 -17.63
CA LEU A 590 9.31 0.40 -17.02
C LEU A 590 9.87 1.73 -16.46
N LEU A 591 9.77 2.81 -17.24
CA LEU A 591 10.18 4.15 -16.80
C LEU A 591 9.39 4.60 -15.57
N CYS A 592 8.06 4.46 -15.59
CA CYS A 592 7.19 4.82 -14.45
C CYS A 592 7.55 4.04 -13.19
N MET A 593 7.84 2.73 -13.31
CA MET A 593 8.24 1.90 -12.16
C MET A 593 9.51 2.41 -11.47
N LEU A 594 10.50 2.91 -12.22
CA LEU A 594 11.71 3.50 -11.65
C LEU A 594 11.41 4.77 -10.84
N THR A 595 10.44 5.58 -11.27
CA THR A 595 10.09 6.83 -10.57
C THR A 595 9.52 6.59 -9.17
N MET A 596 8.87 5.44 -8.95
CA MET A 596 8.27 5.08 -7.66
C MET A 596 9.32 4.87 -6.54
N GLU A 597 10.58 4.60 -6.90
CA GLU A 597 11.68 4.44 -5.96
C GLU A 597 12.32 5.80 -5.57
N THR A 598 12.02 6.85 -6.31
CA THR A 598 12.63 8.17 -6.11
C THR A 598 12.15 8.83 -4.82
N LYS A 599 12.92 9.82 -4.35
CA LYS A 599 12.52 10.64 -3.20
C LYS A 599 11.38 11.60 -3.52
N ALA A 600 11.21 12.00 -4.78
CA ALA A 600 10.16 12.91 -5.20
C ALA A 600 8.78 12.27 -4.98
N VAL A 601 8.55 11.08 -5.55
CA VAL A 601 7.27 10.36 -5.40
C VAL A 601 7.05 9.91 -3.95
N ARG A 602 8.07 9.40 -3.25
CA ARG A 602 7.93 9.02 -1.84
C ARG A 602 7.63 10.20 -0.92
N GLY A 603 8.29 11.34 -1.14
CA GLY A 603 8.02 12.57 -0.40
C GLY A 603 6.59 13.06 -0.63
N TYR A 604 6.13 13.02 -1.88
CA TYR A 604 4.75 13.35 -2.22
C TYR A 604 3.72 12.48 -1.46
N MET A 605 3.93 11.16 -1.42
CA MET A 605 3.05 10.26 -0.65
C MET A 605 3.03 10.58 0.85
N GLU A 606 4.18 10.99 1.41
CA GLU A 606 4.29 11.44 2.79
C GLU A 606 3.50 12.74 3.02
N ASP A 607 3.66 13.73 2.13
CA ASP A 607 2.94 15.01 2.18
C ASP A 607 1.41 14.83 2.04
N CYS A 608 0.97 13.96 1.13
CA CYS A 608 -0.44 13.57 1.01
C CYS A 608 -0.95 12.88 2.29
N SER A 609 -0.12 12.03 2.92
CA SER A 609 -0.46 11.37 4.19
C SER A 609 -0.59 12.35 5.36
N GLU A 610 0.25 13.37 5.41
CA GLU A 610 0.14 14.47 6.37
C GLU A 610 -1.11 15.30 6.12
N THR A 611 -1.39 15.61 4.85
CA THR A 611 -2.57 16.36 4.42
C THR A 611 -3.87 15.62 4.75
N MET A 612 -3.94 14.31 4.51
CA MET A 612 -5.04 13.47 4.99
C MET A 612 -5.23 13.55 6.50
N THR A 613 -4.15 13.66 7.27
CA THR A 613 -4.24 13.80 8.74
C THR A 613 -4.83 15.16 9.14
N LYS A 614 -4.56 16.23 8.37
CA LYS A 614 -5.19 17.55 8.56
C LYS A 614 -6.68 17.48 8.21
N TYR A 615 -7.04 16.96 7.04
CA TYR A 615 -8.43 16.80 6.62
C TYR A 615 -9.26 15.93 7.58
N ARG A 616 -8.70 14.84 8.13
CA ARG A 616 -9.38 14.04 9.16
C ARG A 616 -9.72 14.85 10.40
N LYS A 617 -8.85 15.77 10.83
CA LYS A 617 -9.12 16.66 11.97
C LYS A 617 -10.24 17.65 11.63
N GLU A 618 -10.15 18.30 10.48
CA GLU A 618 -11.16 19.26 10.01
C GLU A 618 -12.54 18.61 9.84
N ARG A 619 -12.59 17.39 9.27
CA ARG A 619 -13.82 16.60 9.18
C ARG A 619 -14.44 16.35 10.54
N ILE A 620 -13.64 15.94 11.54
CA ILE A 620 -14.13 15.71 12.91
C ILE A 620 -14.66 17.01 13.54
N GLU A 621 -14.01 18.15 13.28
CA GLU A 621 -14.47 19.45 13.77
C GLU A 621 -15.82 19.86 13.16
N TRP A 622 -15.98 19.72 11.84
CA TRP A 622 -17.26 19.98 11.17
C TRP A 622 -18.35 19.00 11.59
N GLN A 623 -18.04 17.71 11.75
CA GLN A 623 -18.99 16.73 12.30
C GLN A 623 -19.41 17.07 13.74
N ARG A 624 -18.50 17.59 14.58
CA ARG A 624 -18.85 18.08 15.92
C ARG A 624 -19.76 19.32 15.85
N LYS A 625 -19.47 20.27 14.96
CA LYS A 625 -20.33 21.45 14.74
C LYS A 625 -21.73 21.04 14.28
N ARG A 626 -21.82 20.12 13.32
CA ARG A 626 -23.08 19.51 12.84
C ARG A 626 -23.86 18.89 14.00
N LYS A 627 -23.22 18.03 14.80
CA LYS A 627 -23.88 17.36 15.94
C LYS A 627 -24.40 18.36 16.97
N GLN A 628 -23.65 19.41 17.28
CA GLN A 628 -24.11 20.48 18.16
C GLN A 628 -25.29 21.25 17.55
N ALA A 629 -25.23 21.59 16.27
CA ALA A 629 -26.30 22.31 15.58
C ALA A 629 -27.60 21.49 15.50
N VAL A 630 -27.50 20.17 15.31
CA VAL A 630 -28.64 19.24 15.34
C VAL A 630 -29.27 19.19 16.74
N GLU A 631 -28.48 19.15 17.80
CA GLU A 631 -29.01 19.19 19.18
C GLU A 631 -29.66 20.55 19.50
N ASP A 632 -29.04 21.66 19.10
CA ASP A 632 -29.63 22.99 19.24
C ASP A 632 -30.96 23.12 18.47
N LEU A 633 -31.01 22.56 17.25
CA LEU A 633 -32.23 22.52 16.43
C LEU A 633 -33.34 21.70 17.12
N ARG A 634 -32.98 20.59 17.76
CA ARG A 634 -33.91 19.78 18.54
C ARG A 634 -34.49 20.59 19.71
N LEU A 635 -33.66 21.30 20.48
CA LEU A 635 -34.12 22.16 21.57
C LEU A 635 -35.04 23.28 21.08
N LEU A 636 -34.70 23.94 19.95
CA LEU A 636 -35.55 24.97 19.36
C LEU A 636 -36.90 24.42 18.87
N ASN A 637 -36.94 23.17 18.39
CA ASN A 637 -38.18 22.49 18.01
C ASN A 637 -39.02 22.11 19.24
N GLU A 638 -38.39 21.72 20.36
CA GLU A 638 -39.06 21.51 21.64
C GLU A 638 -39.67 22.84 22.16
N ASP A 639 -38.93 23.95 22.10
CA ASP A 639 -39.42 25.30 22.45
C ASP A 639 -40.56 25.78 21.54
N ARG A 640 -40.45 25.52 20.23
CA ARG A 640 -41.51 25.80 19.24
C ARG A 640 -42.79 25.04 19.61
N LYS A 641 -42.67 23.77 20.02
CA LYS A 641 -43.80 22.93 20.43
C LYS A 641 -44.40 23.41 21.76
N ALA A 642 -43.58 23.84 22.72
CA ALA A 642 -44.02 24.37 24.01
C ALA A 642 -44.78 25.71 23.91
N MET A 643 -44.46 26.53 22.90
CA MET A 643 -45.13 27.82 22.64
C MET A 643 -46.50 27.70 21.96
N LEU A 644 -46.86 26.51 21.46
CA LEU A 644 -48.17 26.21 20.90
C LEU A 644 -49.04 25.60 22.00
N PRO A 645 -50.10 26.27 22.50
CA PRO A 645 -51.01 25.65 23.44
C PRO A 645 -51.76 24.51 22.75
N GLU A 646 -51.81 23.35 23.39
CA GLU A 646 -52.66 22.23 23.00
C GLU A 646 -54.12 22.69 23.07
N SER A 647 -54.77 22.90 21.91
CA SER A 647 -56.20 23.22 21.87
C SER A 647 -57.04 21.96 22.10
N THR A 648 -57.19 21.62 23.38
CA THR A 648 -58.23 20.81 24.06
C THR A 648 -58.55 19.36 23.62
N PRO A 649 -58.95 18.51 24.58
CA PRO A 649 -59.22 17.07 24.41
C PRO A 649 -60.62 16.73 23.87
N ALA A 650 -60.72 15.49 23.38
CA ALA A 650 -61.89 14.65 23.08
C ALA A 650 -62.43 14.65 21.64
N GLU A 651 -62.15 13.55 20.92
CA GLU A 651 -63.21 12.59 20.55
C GLU A 651 -62.63 11.16 20.50
N GLU A 652 -63.33 10.26 21.19
CA GLU A 652 -63.00 8.84 21.33
C GLU A 652 -63.10 8.12 19.98
N SER A 653 -62.05 7.40 19.59
CA SER A 653 -62.21 6.24 18.70
C SER A 653 -61.37 5.06 19.17
N LYS A 654 -62.12 4.03 19.55
CA LYS A 654 -61.82 2.67 19.99
C LYS A 654 -60.41 2.12 19.68
N ASP A 655 -59.84 1.56 20.73
CA ASP A 655 -58.83 0.51 20.72
C ASP A 655 -59.05 -0.55 19.63
N THR A 656 -58.08 -0.66 18.73
CA THR A 656 -57.55 -1.97 18.30
C THR A 656 -56.05 -1.86 18.20
N ALA A 657 -55.37 -2.58 19.09
CA ALA A 657 -53.93 -2.72 19.15
C ALA A 657 -53.35 -3.29 17.85
N SER A 658 -52.49 -2.53 17.18
CA SER A 658 -51.39 -3.06 16.37
C SER A 658 -50.08 -2.63 17.02
N LYS A 659 -49.31 -3.63 17.47
CA LYS A 659 -47.91 -3.46 17.83
C LYS A 659 -47.14 -3.11 16.56
N ASP A 660 -46.76 -1.84 16.42
CA ASP A 660 -45.65 -1.46 15.54
C ASP A 660 -44.37 -1.45 16.38
N ASP A 661 -43.38 -2.16 15.86
CA ASP A 661 -42.03 -2.24 16.37
C ASP A 661 -41.39 -0.85 16.38
N ASP A 662 -40.75 -0.57 17.52
CA ASP A 662 -39.92 0.59 17.81
C ASP A 662 -38.69 0.60 16.88
N VAL A 663 -38.82 1.20 15.68
CA VAL A 663 -37.65 1.52 14.84
C VAL A 663 -36.95 2.74 15.46
N LYS A 664 -36.21 2.44 16.52
CA LYS A 664 -35.19 3.31 17.07
C LYS A 664 -34.13 3.54 15.99
N MET A 665 -34.07 4.76 15.48
CA MET A 665 -33.00 5.24 14.61
C MET A 665 -31.66 4.99 15.31
N THR A 666 -30.95 3.94 14.90
CA THR A 666 -29.58 3.68 15.32
C THR A 666 -28.66 4.68 14.64
N ASP A 667 -28.14 5.58 15.46
CA ASP A 667 -26.96 6.41 15.22
C ASP A 667 -25.84 5.51 14.65
N ALA A 668 -25.53 5.68 13.36
CA ALA A 668 -24.42 4.99 12.73
C ALA A 668 -23.10 5.59 13.24
N ASP A 669 -22.56 4.99 14.29
CA ASP A 669 -21.19 5.18 14.77
C ASP A 669 -20.22 4.62 13.70
N ASP A 670 -19.89 5.44 12.70
CA ASP A 670 -18.96 5.10 11.61
C ASP A 670 -17.50 5.27 12.06
N SER A 671 -17.16 4.59 13.15
CA SER A 671 -15.80 4.58 13.68
C SER A 671 -15.39 3.21 14.24
N GLN A 672 -15.26 2.19 13.37
CA GLN A 672 -14.27 1.14 13.64
C GLN A 672 -13.85 0.29 12.43
N MET A 673 -12.53 0.18 12.31
CA MET A 673 -11.76 -0.72 11.46
C MET A 673 -12.05 -2.20 11.75
N ASP A 674 -11.94 -3.00 10.69
CA ASP A 674 -11.99 -4.46 10.67
C ASP A 674 -11.16 -5.14 11.77
N GLN A 675 -11.80 -5.98 12.57
CA GLN A 675 -11.18 -7.19 13.13
C GLN A 675 -12.25 -8.23 13.45
N ASP A 676 -12.26 -9.29 12.63
CA ASP A 676 -13.14 -10.43 12.74
C ASP A 676 -12.58 -11.47 13.74
N ASN A 677 -13.45 -11.98 14.63
CA ASN A 677 -13.43 -13.36 15.12
C ASN A 677 -14.72 -13.67 15.91
N GLY A 678 -15.28 -14.87 15.66
CA GLY A 678 -16.53 -15.42 16.21
C GLY A 678 -16.58 -15.54 17.73
N VAL A 679 -17.68 -15.91 18.38
CA VAL A 679 -18.82 -16.79 18.05
C VAL A 679 -20.00 -16.28 18.88
N ASN A 680 -21.25 -16.52 18.46
CA ASN A 680 -22.31 -16.62 19.47
C ASN A 680 -23.35 -17.67 19.10
N GLY A 681 -23.69 -18.48 20.10
CA GLY A 681 -24.68 -19.53 20.02
C GLY A 681 -26.10 -19.06 20.28
N THR A 682 -26.99 -19.84 19.66
CA THR A 682 -28.28 -20.36 20.16
C THR A 682 -29.58 -19.52 20.16
N ALA A 683 -30.58 -20.22 19.58
CA ALA A 683 -32.01 -20.29 19.86
C ALA A 683 -32.93 -19.42 18.98
N ASN A 684 -33.61 -19.96 17.94
CA ASN A 684 -34.77 -20.89 17.92
C ASN A 684 -36.08 -20.16 18.34
N GLY A 685 -37.18 -20.13 17.58
CA GLY A 685 -37.51 -20.80 16.32
C GLY A 685 -38.96 -20.49 15.84
N ASN A 686 -39.37 -21.26 14.82
CA ASN A 686 -40.73 -21.57 14.30
C ASN A 686 -41.61 -20.44 13.72
N GLY A 687 -42.28 -20.58 12.56
CA GLY A 687 -42.38 -21.68 11.60
C GLY A 687 -43.68 -21.59 10.76
N SER A 688 -43.60 -22.06 9.50
CA SER A 688 -44.70 -22.56 8.62
C SER A 688 -45.63 -21.52 7.96
N GLY A 689 -46.03 -21.56 6.69
CA GLY A 689 -45.77 -22.47 5.56
C GLY A 689 -46.90 -22.38 4.50
N LYS A 690 -46.52 -22.50 3.20
CA LYS A 690 -47.33 -22.78 1.98
C LYS A 690 -48.25 -21.66 1.46
N GLY A 691 -48.42 -21.39 0.16
CA GLY A 691 -47.87 -21.94 -1.08
C GLY A 691 -48.57 -21.34 -2.33
N GLN A 692 -47.91 -21.54 -3.49
CA GLN A 692 -48.45 -21.58 -4.87
C GLN A 692 -48.70 -20.31 -5.74
N LYS A 693 -47.98 -20.33 -6.87
CA LYS A 693 -48.39 -20.11 -8.29
C LYS A 693 -48.42 -18.69 -8.90
N LYS A 694 -47.39 -18.46 -9.73
CA LYS A 694 -47.36 -17.91 -11.11
C LYS A 694 -48.50 -16.97 -11.53
N ARG A 695 -48.12 -15.76 -12.00
CA ARG A 695 -48.36 -15.31 -13.39
C ARG A 695 -47.59 -14.02 -13.74
N ARG A 696 -47.03 -14.04 -14.96
CA ARG A 696 -46.32 -12.97 -15.67
C ARG A 696 -47.27 -11.81 -15.99
N GLY A 697 -46.68 -10.62 -16.09
CA GLY A 697 -47.28 -9.42 -16.65
C GLY A 697 -47.34 -8.32 -15.59
N ARG A 698 -46.28 -7.49 -15.49
CA ARG A 698 -46.26 -6.21 -14.75
C ARG A 698 -44.88 -5.52 -14.90
N GLN A 699 -44.46 -5.22 -16.13
CA GLN A 699 -43.29 -4.35 -16.35
C GLN A 699 -43.72 -2.91 -16.67
N SER A 700 -44.87 -2.70 -17.33
CA SER A 700 -45.49 -1.38 -17.50
C SER A 700 -46.04 -0.77 -16.21
N ASP A 701 -46.44 -1.62 -15.24
CA ASP A 701 -46.97 -1.15 -13.96
C ASP A 701 -45.88 -0.74 -12.97
N LYS A 702 -44.61 -1.08 -13.21
CA LYS A 702 -43.51 -0.67 -12.32
C LYS A 702 -43.02 0.73 -12.67
N GLN A 703 -43.00 1.06 -13.96
CA GLN A 703 -42.72 2.42 -14.45
C GLN A 703 -43.90 3.35 -14.18
N ARG A 704 -45.15 2.90 -14.40
CA ARG A 704 -46.34 3.63 -13.92
C ARG A 704 -46.40 3.73 -12.40
N LYS A 705 -45.95 2.74 -11.63
CA LYS A 705 -45.88 2.86 -10.16
C LYS A 705 -44.80 3.82 -9.70
N LEU A 706 -43.68 3.92 -10.40
CA LEU A 706 -42.61 4.86 -10.08
C LEU A 706 -43.00 6.29 -10.48
N GLU A 707 -43.63 6.46 -11.65
CA GLU A 707 -44.26 7.73 -12.05
C GLU A 707 -45.42 8.11 -11.13
N ASP A 708 -46.30 7.17 -10.75
CA ASP A 708 -47.38 7.41 -9.77
C ASP A 708 -46.83 7.66 -8.36
N GLU A 709 -45.66 7.14 -8.01
CA GLU A 709 -44.99 7.33 -6.71
C GLU A 709 -44.20 8.65 -6.67
N GLU A 710 -43.56 9.05 -7.77
CA GLU A 710 -42.98 10.39 -7.95
C GLU A 710 -44.06 11.45 -8.08
N GLU A 711 -45.16 11.18 -8.77
CA GLU A 711 -46.30 12.09 -8.87
C GLU A 711 -47.07 12.13 -7.54
N ARG A 712 -47.11 11.04 -6.76
CA ARG A 712 -47.57 11.06 -5.36
C ARG A 712 -46.61 11.78 -4.44
N LYS A 713 -45.29 11.67 -4.62
CA LYS A 713 -44.29 12.41 -3.82
C LYS A 713 -44.30 13.89 -4.19
N ALA A 714 -44.46 14.24 -5.46
CA ALA A 714 -44.61 15.61 -5.94
C ALA A 714 -45.95 16.20 -5.48
N LYS A 715 -47.07 15.45 -5.57
CA LYS A 715 -48.36 15.86 -4.99
C LYS A 715 -48.36 15.87 -3.47
N ALA A 716 -47.58 15.03 -2.81
CA ALA A 716 -47.41 15.06 -1.35
C ALA A 716 -46.54 16.25 -0.93
N LYS A 717 -45.49 16.59 -1.70
CA LYS A 717 -44.64 17.76 -1.46
C LYS A 717 -45.38 19.06 -1.80
N GLU A 718 -46.16 19.08 -2.88
CA GLU A 718 -47.04 20.19 -3.25
C GLU A 718 -48.25 20.30 -2.31
N ALA A 719 -48.76 19.18 -1.76
CA ALA A 719 -49.76 19.19 -0.70
C ALA A 719 -49.15 19.66 0.62
N GLU A 720 -47.93 19.23 0.98
CA GLU A 720 -47.19 19.65 2.17
C GLU A 720 -46.79 21.13 2.07
N ASP A 721 -46.42 21.62 0.89
CA ASP A 721 -46.13 23.03 0.61
C ASP A 721 -47.43 23.86 0.61
N LYS A 722 -48.55 23.34 0.08
CA LYS A 722 -49.89 23.95 0.20
C LYS A 722 -50.50 23.85 1.62
N GLU A 723 -50.07 22.90 2.44
CA GLU A 723 -50.41 22.78 3.88
C GLU A 723 -49.56 23.73 4.72
N LYS A 724 -48.28 23.92 4.36
CA LYS A 724 -47.39 24.96 4.90
C LYS A 724 -47.87 26.36 4.53
N GLU A 725 -48.48 26.55 3.35
CA GLU A 725 -49.13 27.82 2.94
C GLU A 725 -50.48 28.05 3.64
N LYS A 726 -51.14 27.00 4.11
CA LYS A 726 -52.33 27.04 4.97
C LYS A 726 -51.95 26.90 6.44
N ALA A 727 -50.97 27.66 6.90
CA ALA A 727 -50.73 27.77 8.33
C ALA A 727 -52.04 28.23 9.02
N PRO A 728 -52.60 27.48 9.99
CA PRO A 728 -53.65 28.02 10.82
C PRO A 728 -53.11 29.31 11.43
N ILE A 729 -53.86 30.41 11.33
CA ILE A 729 -53.48 31.66 11.98
C ILE A 729 -53.49 31.37 13.48
N VAL A 730 -52.35 30.98 14.02
CA VAL A 730 -52.15 30.74 15.44
C VAL A 730 -52.39 32.08 16.11
N ARG A 731 -53.54 32.27 16.75
CA ARG A 731 -53.87 33.51 17.46
C ARG A 731 -53.15 33.54 18.81
N LEU A 732 -51.84 33.66 18.77
CA LEU A 732 -51.01 33.97 19.94
C LEU A 732 -51.05 35.49 20.21
N PRO A 733 -51.01 35.92 21.48
CA PRO A 733 -50.80 37.32 21.86
C PRO A 733 -49.63 37.98 21.09
N PRO A 734 -49.69 39.29 20.78
CA PRO A 734 -48.68 39.97 19.94
C PRO A 734 -47.23 39.79 20.40
N GLN A 735 -47.00 39.62 21.71
CA GLN A 735 -45.68 39.38 22.29
C GLN A 735 -45.19 37.94 22.06
N GLN A 736 -46.07 36.94 22.23
CA GLN A 736 -45.76 35.53 22.00
C GLN A 736 -45.61 35.22 20.51
N MET A 737 -46.39 35.86 19.63
CA MET A 737 -46.23 35.76 18.18
C MET A 737 -44.87 36.28 17.70
N LYS A 738 -44.33 37.35 18.32
CA LYS A 738 -42.97 37.83 18.01
C LYS A 738 -41.89 36.83 18.44
N GLN A 739 -42.05 36.18 19.59
CA GLN A 739 -41.13 35.14 20.06
C GLN A 739 -41.21 33.89 19.19
N TYR A 740 -42.41 33.45 18.81
CA TYR A 740 -42.64 32.33 17.90
C TYR A 740 -41.98 32.56 16.53
N ASN A 741 -42.19 33.72 15.92
CA ASN A 741 -41.53 34.09 14.67
C ASN A 741 -40.00 34.21 14.80
N LYS A 742 -39.49 34.55 15.99
CA LYS A 742 -38.05 34.55 16.26
C LYS A 742 -37.50 33.12 16.32
N ILE A 743 -38.18 32.20 17.00
CA ILE A 743 -37.81 30.77 17.06
C ILE A 743 -37.80 30.16 15.66
N LEU A 744 -38.81 30.43 14.81
CA LEU A 744 -38.83 29.94 13.43
C LEU A 744 -37.61 30.40 12.61
N LYS A 745 -37.19 31.66 12.76
CA LYS A 745 -35.97 32.17 12.10
C LYS A 745 -34.70 31.52 12.63
N GLU A 746 -34.65 31.23 13.93
CA GLU A 746 -33.52 30.53 14.55
C GLU A 746 -33.46 29.06 14.11
N ILE A 747 -34.60 28.39 13.95
CA ILE A 747 -34.72 27.04 13.36
C ILE A 747 -34.18 27.04 11.93
N GLN A 748 -34.69 27.92 11.06
CA GLN A 748 -34.23 28.00 9.66
C GLN A 748 -32.71 28.24 9.61
N LYS A 749 -32.20 29.17 10.42
CA LYS A 749 -30.77 29.46 10.48
C LYS A 749 -29.94 28.25 10.94
N LYS A 750 -30.46 27.41 11.83
CA LYS A 750 -29.80 26.18 12.28
C LYS A 750 -29.85 25.10 11.20
N GLU A 751 -30.97 24.96 10.49
CA GLU A 751 -31.08 24.05 9.34
C GLU A 751 -30.11 24.43 8.21
N ASP A 752 -30.03 25.72 7.86
CA ASP A 752 -29.07 26.22 6.87
C ASP A 752 -27.61 25.95 7.29
N PHE A 753 -27.30 26.13 8.58
CA PHE A 753 -25.96 25.86 9.11
C PHE A 753 -25.64 24.36 9.18
N ILE A 754 -26.62 23.49 9.43
CA ILE A 754 -26.44 22.03 9.36
C ILE A 754 -26.11 21.63 7.93
N LYS A 755 -26.82 22.18 6.94
CA LYS A 755 -26.55 21.93 5.52
C LYS A 755 -25.14 22.40 5.14
N GLU A 756 -24.73 23.60 5.55
CA GLU A 756 -23.36 24.09 5.37
C GLU A 756 -22.33 23.12 5.97
N CYS A 757 -22.57 22.61 7.19
CA CYS A 757 -21.68 21.61 7.80
C CYS A 757 -21.65 20.29 7.01
N GLU A 758 -22.76 19.85 6.42
CA GLU A 758 -22.82 18.62 5.62
C GLU A 758 -22.08 18.78 4.28
N ASP A 759 -22.27 19.93 3.61
CA ASP A 759 -21.58 20.27 2.37
C ASP A 759 -20.05 20.34 2.60
N GLU A 760 -19.60 20.98 3.68
CA GLU A 760 -18.17 21.05 4.04
C GLU A 760 -17.59 19.67 4.40
N VAL A 761 -18.35 18.81 5.09
CA VAL A 761 -17.92 17.43 5.35
C VAL A 761 -17.77 16.65 4.04
N ALA A 762 -18.72 16.80 3.09
CA ALA A 762 -18.65 16.14 1.80
C ALA A 762 -17.45 16.60 0.96
N ILE A 763 -17.12 17.89 0.99
CA ILE A 763 -15.92 18.44 0.35
C ILE A 763 -14.66 17.81 0.97
N ILE A 764 -14.52 17.83 2.29
CA ILE A 764 -13.35 17.27 2.97
C ILE A 764 -13.24 15.76 2.76
N GLU A 765 -14.36 15.03 2.68
CA GLU A 765 -14.35 13.60 2.35
C GLU A 765 -13.87 13.33 0.93
N ASN A 766 -14.19 14.22 -0.02
CA ASN A 766 -13.65 14.14 -1.38
C ASN A 766 -12.15 14.47 -1.39
N ASP A 767 -11.70 15.50 -0.68
CA ASP A 767 -10.28 15.84 -0.57
C ASP A 767 -9.48 14.70 0.09
N LEU A 768 -10.06 14.01 1.08
CA LEU A 768 -9.46 12.82 1.70
C LEU A 768 -9.27 11.66 0.72
N ARG A 769 -10.20 11.50 -0.22
CA ARG A 769 -10.16 10.48 -1.25
C ARG A 769 -9.07 10.78 -2.28
N GLU A 770 -8.97 12.05 -2.69
CA GLU A 770 -7.97 12.52 -3.65
C GLU A 770 -6.55 12.44 -3.07
N ALA A 771 -6.38 12.80 -1.81
CA ALA A 771 -5.10 12.67 -1.11
C ALA A 771 -4.70 11.21 -0.78
N ASP A 772 -5.57 10.21 -0.97
CA ASP A 772 -5.24 8.79 -0.78
C ASP A 772 -4.57 8.22 -2.03
N CYS A 773 -3.34 8.65 -2.29
CA CYS A 773 -2.51 8.27 -3.44
C CYS A 773 -1.48 7.13 -3.25
N PRO A 774 -1.19 6.55 -2.06
CA PRO A 774 -0.16 5.50 -1.95
C PRO A 774 -0.46 4.18 -2.68
N ARG A 775 -1.75 3.88 -2.92
CA ARG A 775 -2.18 2.65 -3.61
C ARG A 775 -3.57 2.80 -4.21
N THR A 776 -3.73 2.37 -5.45
CA THR A 776 -5.04 2.22 -6.11
C THR A 776 -5.92 1.21 -5.35
N ARG A 777 -7.14 1.61 -5.00
CA ARG A 777 -8.07 0.76 -4.24
C ARG A 777 -9.03 0.02 -5.15
N VAL A 778 -9.16 -1.28 -4.90
CA VAL A 778 -10.23 -2.10 -5.49
C VAL A 778 -11.59 -1.73 -4.88
N LEU A 779 -12.65 -1.78 -5.70
CA LEU A 779 -14.03 -1.73 -5.22
C LEU A 779 -14.38 -3.00 -4.43
N GLY A 780 -13.80 -4.13 -4.80
CA GLY A 780 -14.02 -5.40 -4.12
C GLY A 780 -13.78 -6.60 -5.04
N LYS A 781 -14.22 -7.77 -4.57
CA LYS A 781 -14.09 -9.05 -5.27
C LYS A 781 -15.45 -9.72 -5.39
N ASP A 782 -15.64 -10.49 -6.46
CA ASP A 782 -16.80 -11.39 -6.56
C ASP A 782 -16.49 -12.79 -6.00
N ARG A 783 -17.48 -13.70 -6.07
CA ARG A 783 -17.36 -15.09 -5.63
C ARG A 783 -16.28 -15.90 -6.34
N PHE A 784 -15.78 -15.44 -7.50
CA PHE A 784 -14.70 -16.08 -8.26
C PHE A 784 -13.39 -15.31 -8.16
N TRP A 785 -13.28 -14.46 -7.13
CA TRP A 785 -12.08 -13.67 -6.83
C TRP A 785 -11.65 -12.72 -7.95
N ASN A 786 -12.53 -12.42 -8.91
CA ASN A 786 -12.27 -11.35 -9.86
C ASN A 786 -12.29 -10.01 -9.13
N ARG A 787 -11.33 -9.14 -9.42
CA ARG A 787 -11.16 -7.83 -8.76
C ARG A 787 -11.76 -6.73 -9.61
N TYR A 788 -12.60 -5.91 -9.00
CA TYR A 788 -13.27 -4.80 -9.67
C TYR A 788 -12.58 -3.48 -9.30
N TYR A 789 -12.21 -2.73 -10.33
CA TYR A 789 -11.52 -1.45 -10.24
C TYR A 789 -12.38 -0.35 -10.86
N TRP A 790 -12.40 0.79 -10.18
CA TRP A 790 -12.79 2.07 -10.75
C TRP A 790 -11.67 3.02 -10.32
N PHE A 791 -10.84 3.44 -11.27
CA PHE A 791 -9.55 4.07 -10.94
C PHE A 791 -9.73 5.43 -10.28
N GLU A 792 -10.81 6.13 -10.63
CA GLU A 792 -11.22 7.39 -10.03
C GLU A 792 -11.75 7.22 -8.59
N ARG A 793 -11.69 6.02 -8.01
CA ARG A 793 -12.10 5.78 -6.63
C ARG A 793 -11.18 6.49 -5.63
N ASN A 794 -9.89 6.68 -5.90
CA ASN A 794 -8.95 7.40 -5.04
C ASN A 794 -7.74 7.95 -5.81
N GLY A 795 -7.02 8.90 -5.21
CA GLY A 795 -5.75 9.41 -5.74
C GLY A 795 -5.85 10.48 -6.83
N MET A 796 -7.04 10.73 -7.38
CA MET A 796 -7.26 11.73 -8.44
C MET A 796 -8.71 12.28 -8.43
N PRO A 797 -8.99 13.46 -8.98
CA PRO A 797 -10.37 13.93 -9.20
C PRO A 797 -11.16 13.03 -10.16
N TYR A 798 -12.49 12.97 -10.04
CA TYR A 798 -13.30 12.02 -10.83
C TYR A 798 -13.30 12.27 -12.35
N ALA A 799 -13.07 13.52 -12.77
CA ALA A 799 -13.07 13.93 -14.17
C ALA A 799 -11.70 14.45 -14.64
N GLY A 800 -10.62 14.13 -13.90
CA GLY A 800 -9.33 14.80 -14.07
C GLY A 800 -9.31 16.20 -13.44
N LEU A 801 -8.19 16.89 -13.60
CA LEU A 801 -7.97 18.21 -13.02
C LEU A 801 -8.97 19.23 -13.63
N PRO A 802 -9.66 20.04 -12.79
CA PRO A 802 -10.71 20.96 -13.27
C PRO A 802 -10.23 22.05 -14.24
N ASN A 803 -8.94 22.37 -14.22
CA ASN A 803 -8.30 23.37 -15.09
C ASN A 803 -7.51 22.74 -16.24
N SER A 804 -7.63 21.43 -16.45
CA SER A 804 -6.91 20.74 -17.53
C SER A 804 -7.46 21.04 -18.92
N SER A 805 -6.63 20.83 -19.93
CA SER A 805 -7.01 20.84 -21.35
C SER A 805 -8.09 19.81 -21.68
N THR A 806 -8.25 18.78 -20.85
CA THR A 806 -9.30 17.73 -20.99
C THR A 806 -10.48 17.89 -20.03
N ALA A 807 -10.54 18.97 -19.23
CA ALA A 807 -11.61 19.16 -18.25
C ALA A 807 -13.03 19.15 -18.87
N TRP A 808 -13.15 19.57 -20.14
CA TRP A 808 -14.40 19.59 -20.88
C TRP A 808 -14.93 18.18 -21.21
N ALA A 809 -14.09 17.14 -21.13
CA ALA A 809 -14.51 15.75 -21.30
C ALA A 809 -15.39 15.28 -20.13
N GLU A 810 -15.22 15.85 -18.94
CA GLU A 810 -15.97 15.52 -17.72
C GLU A 810 -15.87 14.04 -17.28
N TYR A 811 -14.81 13.34 -17.67
CA TYR A 811 -14.44 12.00 -17.18
C TYR A 811 -12.93 11.78 -17.28
N ALA A 812 -12.41 10.79 -16.56
CA ALA A 812 -11.00 10.38 -16.64
C ALA A 812 -10.84 9.03 -17.36
N ASN A 813 -11.25 7.92 -16.74
CA ASN A 813 -11.28 6.57 -17.36
C ASN A 813 -12.70 6.15 -17.74
N GLY A 814 -13.66 6.39 -16.84
CA GLY A 814 -15.09 6.22 -17.11
C GLY A 814 -15.57 4.77 -17.24
N CYS A 815 -14.80 3.78 -16.79
CA CYS A 815 -15.17 2.35 -16.87
C CYS A 815 -14.96 1.62 -15.53
N ILE A 816 -15.70 0.52 -15.33
CA ILE A 816 -15.36 -0.48 -14.31
C ILE A 816 -14.51 -1.56 -14.95
N TRP A 817 -13.27 -1.70 -14.50
CA TRP A 817 -12.34 -2.73 -14.94
C TRP A 817 -12.41 -3.96 -14.05
N VAL A 818 -12.30 -5.14 -14.65
CA VAL A 818 -12.39 -6.43 -13.98
C VAL A 818 -11.14 -7.24 -14.31
N GLN A 819 -10.34 -7.49 -13.28
CA GLN A 819 -9.12 -8.30 -13.35
C GLN A 819 -9.40 -9.71 -12.85
N GLY A 820 -8.80 -10.72 -13.49
CA GLY A 820 -8.90 -12.10 -13.02
C GLY A 820 -8.22 -12.32 -11.66
N PRO A 821 -8.44 -13.49 -11.04
CA PRO A 821 -7.86 -13.84 -9.75
C PRO A 821 -6.33 -13.99 -9.85
N ASP A 822 -5.63 -13.75 -8.74
CA ASP A 822 -4.21 -14.09 -8.67
C ASP A 822 -4.01 -15.61 -8.59
N GLU A 823 -2.77 -16.07 -8.82
CA GLU A 823 -2.47 -17.50 -8.91
C GLU A 823 -2.80 -18.26 -7.63
N LEU A 824 -2.53 -17.66 -6.46
CA LEU A 824 -2.80 -18.26 -5.17
C LEU A 824 -4.31 -18.33 -4.89
N GLU A 825 -5.07 -17.30 -5.28
CA GLU A 825 -6.54 -17.28 -5.19
C GLU A 825 -7.17 -18.32 -6.12
N ARG A 826 -6.64 -18.45 -7.34
CA ARG A 826 -7.10 -19.43 -8.31
C ARG A 826 -6.91 -20.85 -7.79
N GLU A 827 -5.69 -21.22 -7.39
CA GLU A 827 -5.38 -22.56 -6.86
C GLU A 827 -6.10 -22.85 -5.53
N GLY A 828 -6.27 -21.82 -4.70
CA GLY A 828 -6.88 -21.96 -3.37
C GLY A 828 -8.41 -22.08 -3.37
N TYR A 829 -9.11 -21.45 -4.32
CA TYR A 829 -10.58 -21.33 -4.27
C TYR A 829 -11.30 -21.80 -5.54
N ILE A 830 -10.63 -21.87 -6.69
CA ILE A 830 -11.26 -22.18 -7.99
C ILE A 830 -10.78 -23.54 -8.48
N ASP A 831 -9.48 -23.66 -8.69
CA ASP A 831 -8.80 -24.85 -9.21
C ASP A 831 -8.35 -25.77 -8.07
N VAL A 832 -9.24 -25.97 -7.10
CA VAL A 832 -8.95 -26.76 -5.90
C VAL A 832 -8.72 -28.24 -6.23
N PRO A 833 -8.02 -29.01 -5.37
CA PRO A 833 -7.82 -30.45 -5.55
C PRO A 833 -9.11 -31.22 -5.78
N ALA A 834 -9.02 -32.34 -6.51
CA ALA A 834 -10.18 -33.14 -6.93
C ALA A 834 -11.09 -33.57 -5.77
N GLU A 835 -10.54 -33.81 -4.58
CA GLU A 835 -11.29 -34.14 -3.37
C GLU A 835 -12.27 -33.03 -2.99
N LEU A 836 -11.79 -31.79 -2.89
CA LEU A 836 -12.62 -30.62 -2.59
C LEU A 836 -13.61 -30.31 -3.72
N GLN A 837 -13.21 -30.52 -4.98
CA GLN A 837 -14.17 -30.42 -6.10
C GLN A 837 -15.28 -31.45 -6.00
N ASN A 838 -14.98 -32.68 -5.58
CA ASN A 838 -15.97 -33.73 -5.40
C ASN A 838 -16.92 -33.43 -4.24
N GLU A 839 -16.43 -32.87 -3.14
CA GLU A 839 -17.28 -32.37 -2.05
C GLU A 839 -18.22 -31.25 -2.53
N TYR A 840 -17.68 -30.30 -3.30
CA TYR A 840 -18.47 -29.22 -3.88
C TYR A 840 -19.54 -29.76 -4.83
N ARG A 841 -19.16 -30.72 -5.67
CA ARG A 841 -20.06 -31.40 -6.60
C ARG A 841 -21.15 -32.20 -5.90
N ALA A 842 -20.84 -32.85 -4.78
CA ALA A 842 -21.84 -33.55 -3.97
C ALA A 842 -22.87 -32.60 -3.37
N LYS A 843 -22.49 -31.35 -3.06
CA LYS A 843 -23.39 -30.32 -2.50
C LYS A 843 -24.21 -29.61 -3.58
N PHE A 844 -23.59 -29.23 -4.70
CA PHE A 844 -24.19 -28.31 -5.68
C PHE A 844 -24.38 -28.91 -7.09
N ASN A 845 -24.08 -30.20 -7.29
CA ASN A 845 -24.17 -30.91 -8.57
C ASN A 845 -23.36 -30.28 -9.71
N MET A 846 -22.28 -29.56 -9.39
CA MET A 846 -21.32 -28.98 -10.34
C MET A 846 -19.98 -28.74 -9.65
N THR A 847 -18.90 -28.55 -10.39
CA THR A 847 -17.60 -28.09 -9.84
C THR A 847 -17.55 -26.56 -9.75
N VAL A 848 -16.57 -26.01 -9.04
CA VAL A 848 -16.37 -24.54 -8.96
C VAL A 848 -16.06 -23.94 -10.35
N PRO A 849 -15.17 -24.52 -11.18
CA PRO A 849 -14.96 -24.03 -12.54
C PRO A 849 -16.21 -24.12 -13.42
N GLU A 850 -17.01 -25.19 -13.30
CA GLU A 850 -18.30 -25.32 -14.01
C GLU A 850 -19.30 -24.23 -13.59
N ARG A 851 -19.31 -23.87 -12.29
CA ARG A 851 -20.14 -22.79 -11.76
C ARG A 851 -19.68 -21.44 -12.31
N LYS A 852 -18.37 -21.17 -12.31
CA LYS A 852 -17.75 -19.96 -12.88
C LYS A 852 -18.16 -19.78 -14.34
N ALA A 853 -17.99 -20.81 -15.17
CA ALA A 853 -18.35 -20.75 -16.58
C ALA A 853 -19.85 -20.47 -16.82
N LYS A 854 -20.75 -21.04 -16.00
CA LYS A 854 -22.20 -20.82 -16.10
C LYS A 854 -22.62 -19.43 -15.64
N GLU A 855 -22.09 -18.96 -14.52
CA GLU A 855 -22.50 -17.69 -13.92
C GLU A 855 -21.82 -16.47 -14.55
N GLU A 856 -20.66 -16.62 -15.20
CA GLU A 856 -19.97 -15.51 -15.87
C GLU A 856 -20.42 -15.26 -17.32
N GLY A 857 -21.28 -16.12 -17.87
CA GLY A 857 -21.99 -15.83 -19.12
C GLY A 857 -21.15 -15.87 -20.39
N GLY A 858 -20.00 -16.54 -20.37
CA GLY A 858 -19.14 -16.72 -21.54
C GLY A 858 -18.04 -15.68 -21.71
N THR A 859 -17.98 -14.62 -20.87
CA THR A 859 -16.90 -13.63 -20.87
C THR A 859 -15.97 -13.80 -19.66
N SER A 860 -15.52 -15.03 -19.42
CA SER A 860 -14.69 -15.39 -18.27
C SER A 860 -13.27 -14.85 -18.38
N ILE A 861 -12.69 -14.55 -17.21
CA ILE A 861 -11.27 -14.20 -17.04
C ILE A 861 -10.66 -15.13 -15.98
N PHE A 862 -9.42 -15.54 -16.18
CA PHE A 862 -8.83 -16.72 -15.52
C PHE A 862 -7.59 -16.42 -14.68
N ASN A 863 -6.90 -15.31 -14.91
CA ASN A 863 -5.69 -14.96 -14.17
C ASN A 863 -5.52 -13.44 -14.06
N ALA A 864 -4.59 -13.01 -13.20
CA ALA A 864 -4.32 -11.60 -12.91
C ALA A 864 -3.82 -10.77 -14.12
N ASN A 865 -3.35 -11.41 -15.19
CA ASN A 865 -2.90 -10.72 -16.40
C ASN A 865 -4.04 -10.50 -17.40
N GLN A 866 -5.26 -10.94 -17.07
CA GLN A 866 -6.43 -10.81 -17.94
C GLN A 866 -7.41 -9.79 -17.38
N TRP A 867 -7.82 -8.89 -18.26
CA TRP A 867 -8.68 -7.75 -17.95
C TRP A 867 -9.88 -7.72 -18.89
N GLY A 868 -11.03 -7.36 -18.36
CA GLY A 868 -12.16 -6.90 -19.16
C GLY A 868 -12.83 -5.72 -18.47
N TYR A 869 -13.84 -5.12 -19.09
CA TYR A 869 -14.47 -3.93 -18.55
C TYR A 869 -15.97 -3.85 -18.79
N ILE A 870 -16.62 -3.00 -18.00
CA ILE A 870 -18.02 -2.61 -18.12
C ILE A 870 -18.03 -1.10 -18.35
N ALA A 871 -18.74 -0.66 -19.39
CA ALA A 871 -18.81 0.76 -19.79
C ALA A 871 -20.24 1.31 -19.90
N ASP A 872 -21.25 0.49 -19.59
CA ASP A 872 -22.66 0.88 -19.72
C ASP A 872 -23.33 0.95 -18.34
N PRO A 873 -24.01 2.05 -17.96
CA PRO A 873 -24.65 2.20 -16.65
C PRO A 873 -25.65 1.07 -16.32
N ASP A 874 -26.44 0.63 -17.31
CA ASP A 874 -27.40 -0.46 -17.15
C ASP A 874 -26.74 -1.80 -16.76
N LYS A 875 -25.51 -2.02 -17.24
CA LYS A 875 -24.73 -3.23 -16.93
C LYS A 875 -24.16 -3.15 -15.52
N VAL A 876 -23.87 -1.96 -14.99
CA VAL A 876 -23.51 -1.77 -13.57
C VAL A 876 -24.67 -2.17 -12.67
N ASP A 877 -25.89 -1.75 -12.99
CA ASP A 877 -27.08 -2.15 -12.23
C ASP A 877 -27.35 -3.66 -12.32
N GLN A 878 -27.06 -4.29 -13.47
CA GLN A 878 -27.12 -5.75 -13.63
C GLN A 878 -26.07 -6.44 -12.75
N LEU A 879 -24.85 -5.91 -12.67
CA LEU A 879 -23.78 -6.42 -11.80
C LEU A 879 -24.21 -6.36 -10.32
N ILE A 880 -24.72 -5.22 -9.86
CA ILE A 880 -25.20 -5.04 -8.47
C ILE A 880 -26.31 -6.04 -8.11
N ARG A 881 -27.18 -6.40 -9.07
CA ARG A 881 -28.25 -7.40 -8.88
C ARG A 881 -27.72 -8.84 -8.88
N TRP A 882 -26.65 -9.11 -9.62
CA TRP A 882 -26.01 -10.42 -9.70
C TRP A 882 -25.32 -10.80 -8.38
N LEU A 883 -24.61 -9.84 -7.76
CA LEU A 883 -23.95 -10.02 -6.47
C LEU A 883 -24.91 -10.46 -5.36
N ASP A 884 -24.50 -11.41 -4.53
CA ASP A 884 -25.25 -11.93 -3.39
C ASP A 884 -24.84 -11.21 -2.09
N PRO A 885 -25.75 -10.43 -1.46
CA PRO A 885 -25.44 -9.73 -0.20
C PRO A 885 -25.20 -10.67 0.99
N ARG A 886 -25.42 -11.98 0.84
CA ARG A 886 -25.12 -13.00 1.85
C ARG A 886 -23.67 -13.47 1.82
N GLY A 887 -22.94 -13.21 0.73
CA GLY A 887 -21.54 -13.59 0.54
C GLY A 887 -20.59 -12.61 1.21
N PHE A 888 -19.43 -13.07 1.64
CA PHE A 888 -18.45 -12.24 2.34
C PHE A 888 -17.78 -11.23 1.41
N ASN A 889 -17.30 -11.67 0.25
CA ASN A 889 -16.65 -10.82 -0.74
C ASN A 889 -17.69 -9.96 -1.47
N GLU A 890 -18.79 -10.57 -1.91
CA GLU A 890 -19.80 -9.90 -2.73
C GLU A 890 -20.57 -8.82 -1.97
N LEU A 891 -20.80 -8.98 -0.65
CA LEU A 891 -21.41 -7.93 0.16
C LEU A 891 -20.55 -6.65 0.18
N LYS A 892 -19.22 -6.80 0.30
CA LYS A 892 -18.28 -5.67 0.32
C LYS A 892 -18.28 -4.96 -1.04
N LEU A 893 -18.12 -5.71 -2.13
CA LEU A 893 -18.15 -5.16 -3.48
C LEU A 893 -19.48 -4.46 -3.78
N ARG A 894 -20.61 -5.08 -3.41
CA ARG A 894 -21.94 -4.51 -3.63
C ARG A 894 -22.14 -3.20 -2.87
N LYS A 895 -21.64 -3.10 -1.63
CA LYS A 895 -21.72 -1.86 -0.83
C LYS A 895 -20.98 -0.72 -1.54
N GLU A 896 -19.76 -0.98 -2.00
CA GLU A 896 -18.95 0.02 -2.72
C GLU A 896 -19.59 0.44 -4.04
N LEU A 897 -20.08 -0.52 -4.84
CA LEU A 897 -20.79 -0.22 -6.09
C LEU A 897 -22.03 0.64 -5.86
N LEU A 898 -22.78 0.43 -4.78
CA LEU A 898 -23.92 1.29 -4.45
C LEU A 898 -23.49 2.70 -4.01
N ASN A 899 -22.42 2.81 -3.22
CA ASN A 899 -21.92 4.10 -2.75
C ASN A 899 -21.48 5.02 -3.90
N TYR A 900 -20.90 4.43 -4.96
CA TYR A 900 -20.38 5.16 -6.11
C TYR A 900 -21.24 5.07 -7.37
N ARG A 901 -22.41 4.41 -7.30
CA ARG A 901 -23.25 4.08 -8.46
C ARG A 901 -23.54 5.27 -9.36
N ASP A 902 -24.02 6.38 -8.78
CA ASP A 902 -24.41 7.55 -9.56
C ASP A 902 -23.21 8.26 -10.17
N LYS A 903 -22.07 8.32 -9.47
CA LYS A 903 -20.84 8.89 -10.02
C LYS A 903 -20.31 8.07 -11.19
N ILE A 904 -20.24 6.75 -11.02
CA ILE A 904 -19.81 5.82 -12.07
C ILE A 904 -20.70 5.98 -13.31
N ALA A 905 -22.02 6.02 -13.14
CA ALA A 905 -22.97 6.18 -14.23
C ALA A 905 -22.76 7.50 -14.99
N THR A 906 -22.63 8.63 -14.28
CA THR A 906 -22.36 9.95 -14.88
C THR A 906 -21.10 9.94 -15.74
N HIS A 907 -20.00 9.38 -15.24
CA HIS A 907 -18.74 9.37 -16.00
C HIS A 907 -18.76 8.36 -17.17
N MET A 908 -19.51 7.26 -17.08
CA MET A 908 -19.76 6.37 -18.22
C MET A 908 -20.53 7.09 -19.34
N GLU A 909 -21.55 7.89 -18.99
CA GLU A 909 -22.33 8.68 -19.94
C GLU A 909 -21.49 9.78 -20.59
N ASN A 910 -20.66 10.48 -19.80
CA ASN A 910 -19.75 11.50 -20.31
C ASN A 910 -18.71 10.92 -21.26
N ARG A 911 -18.13 9.75 -20.93
CA ARG A 911 -17.27 9.00 -21.85
C ARG A 911 -17.99 8.64 -23.16
N LYS A 912 -19.23 8.15 -23.08
CA LYS A 912 -20.04 7.81 -24.28
C LYS A 912 -20.24 9.04 -25.19
N LYS A 913 -20.55 10.20 -24.61
CA LYS A 913 -20.68 11.48 -25.32
C LYS A 913 -19.36 11.92 -25.96
N TYR A 914 -18.26 11.88 -25.20
CA TYR A 914 -16.94 12.30 -25.67
C TYR A 914 -16.44 11.47 -26.86
N LEU A 915 -16.63 10.15 -26.80
CA LEU A 915 -16.28 9.25 -27.90
C LEU A 915 -17.22 9.37 -29.11
N GLY A 916 -18.25 10.21 -29.05
CA GLY A 916 -19.22 10.42 -30.13
C GLY A 916 -20.08 9.19 -30.41
N ILE A 917 -20.27 8.33 -29.41
CA ILE A 917 -21.15 7.15 -29.47
C ILE A 917 -22.59 7.62 -29.22
N ASP A 918 -23.11 8.48 -30.09
CA ASP A 918 -24.52 8.88 -30.06
C ASP A 918 -25.40 7.83 -30.73
N GLU A 919 -26.51 7.52 -30.08
CA GLU A 919 -27.52 6.54 -30.52
C GLU A 919 -28.14 6.91 -31.88
N GLU A 920 -28.18 8.20 -32.24
CA GLU A 920 -28.68 8.68 -33.53
C GLU A 920 -27.85 8.18 -34.72
N LYS A 921 -26.51 8.08 -34.58
CA LYS A 921 -25.64 7.52 -35.64
C LYS A 921 -25.73 6.00 -35.72
N GLN A 922 -26.01 5.32 -34.61
CA GLN A 922 -26.27 3.87 -34.60
C GLN A 922 -27.64 3.54 -35.20
N GLU A 923 -28.67 4.36 -34.95
CA GLU A 923 -29.97 4.23 -35.62
C GLU A 923 -29.90 4.55 -37.12
N GLU A 924 -29.13 5.57 -37.54
CA GLU A 924 -28.88 5.83 -38.96
C GLU A 924 -28.08 4.70 -39.64
N ALA A 925 -27.06 4.15 -38.97
CA ALA A 925 -26.28 3.03 -39.50
C ALA A 925 -27.10 1.73 -39.56
N ALA A 926 -27.95 1.46 -38.57
CA ALA A 926 -28.87 0.33 -38.57
C ALA A 926 -29.98 0.49 -39.63
N ALA A 927 -30.51 1.71 -39.81
CA ALA A 927 -31.48 2.03 -40.85
C ALA A 927 -30.88 1.92 -42.26
N ALA A 928 -29.64 2.36 -42.46
CA ALA A 928 -28.89 2.21 -43.70
C ALA A 928 -28.57 0.75 -44.04
N ALA A 929 -28.28 -0.08 -43.03
CA ALA A 929 -28.08 -1.52 -43.20
C ALA A 929 -29.37 -2.24 -43.66
N THR A 930 -30.55 -1.80 -43.21
CA THR A 930 -31.85 -2.32 -43.68
C THR A 930 -32.30 -1.80 -45.05
N ALA A 931 -31.70 -0.71 -45.56
CA ALA A 931 -32.11 -0.08 -46.83
C ALA A 931 -31.35 -0.60 -48.07
N THR A 932 -30.34 -1.46 -47.91
CA THR A 932 -29.50 -1.94 -49.02
C THR A 932 -30.07 -3.20 -49.68
N THR A 933 -31.25 -3.09 -50.29
CA THR A 933 -31.71 -4.05 -51.32
C THR A 933 -32.44 -3.38 -52.47
N ALA A 934 -32.00 -2.20 -52.93
CA ALA A 934 -32.38 -1.69 -54.25
C ALA A 934 -31.56 -0.46 -54.68
N LYS A 935 -30.54 -0.65 -55.53
CA LYS A 935 -30.39 -0.02 -56.87
C LYS A 935 -28.94 0.07 -57.35
N ARG A 936 -28.84 -0.04 -58.68
CA ARG A 936 -27.68 -0.14 -59.57
C ARG A 936 -26.93 1.18 -59.79
N THR A 937 -25.60 1.03 -59.89
CA THR A 937 -24.61 1.68 -60.79
C THR A 937 -24.63 3.20 -61.02
N SER A 938 -23.50 3.85 -60.70
CA SER A 938 -22.91 4.91 -61.54
C SER A 938 -21.42 5.08 -61.22
N SER A 939 -20.59 4.97 -62.26
CA SER A 939 -19.13 5.13 -62.23
C SER A 939 -18.71 6.59 -62.33
N ARG A 940 -18.12 7.15 -61.28
CA ARG A 940 -17.18 8.29 -61.36
C ARG A 940 -16.18 8.18 -60.22
N ILE A 941 -15.00 7.66 -60.55
CA ILE A 941 -13.81 7.70 -59.71
C ILE A 941 -13.38 9.17 -59.66
N ARG A 942 -13.65 9.82 -58.54
CA ARG A 942 -12.97 11.03 -58.10
C ARG A 942 -12.06 10.56 -56.99
N GLU A 943 -10.77 10.49 -57.25
CA GLU A 943 -9.75 10.29 -56.21
C GLU A 943 -9.97 11.37 -55.16
N LYS A 944 -10.61 10.99 -54.05
CA LYS A 944 -10.60 11.79 -52.83
C LYS A 944 -9.23 11.53 -52.22
N THR A 945 -8.40 12.56 -52.17
CA THR A 945 -7.28 12.65 -51.24
C THR A 945 -7.77 12.16 -49.87
N PRO A 946 -7.08 11.21 -49.20
CA PRO A 946 -7.55 10.68 -47.93
C PRO A 946 -7.68 11.84 -46.95
N GLU A 947 -8.88 12.04 -46.40
CA GLU A 947 -9.12 13.02 -45.34
C GLU A 947 -8.23 12.64 -44.15
N THR A 948 -7.39 13.57 -43.71
CA THR A 948 -6.53 13.40 -42.52
C THR A 948 -7.44 13.07 -41.33
N ARG A 949 -7.26 11.89 -40.74
CA ARG A 949 -8.05 11.45 -39.58
C ARG A 949 -7.80 12.44 -38.42
N ASN A 950 -8.87 13.04 -37.90
CA ASN A 950 -8.77 13.97 -36.77
C ASN A 950 -8.69 13.15 -35.47
N TYR A 951 -7.51 13.08 -34.86
CA TYR A 951 -7.26 12.36 -33.60
C TYR A 951 -7.56 13.26 -32.40
N ARG A 952 -8.23 12.73 -31.37
CA ARG A 952 -8.61 13.50 -30.16
C ARG A 952 -7.39 13.86 -29.33
N CYS A 953 -6.42 12.95 -29.24
CA CYS A 953 -5.18 13.16 -28.51
C CYS A 953 -4.35 14.37 -28.99
N LEU A 954 -4.60 14.86 -30.22
CA LEU A 954 -3.95 16.07 -30.74
C LEU A 954 -4.51 17.37 -30.16
N MET A 955 -5.66 17.33 -29.48
CA MET A 955 -6.25 18.49 -28.80
C MET A 955 -5.71 18.67 -27.37
N TRP A 956 -4.98 17.66 -26.84
CA TRP A 956 -4.39 17.76 -25.51
C TRP A 956 -3.18 18.68 -25.53
N GLU A 957 -3.12 19.60 -24.58
CA GLU A 957 -1.98 20.48 -24.35
C GLU A 957 -1.54 20.36 -22.89
N ASN A 958 -0.23 20.30 -22.64
CA ASN A 958 0.32 20.30 -21.29
C ASN A 958 0.28 21.70 -20.67
N THR A 959 -0.91 22.15 -20.27
CA THR A 959 -1.10 23.48 -19.69
C THR A 959 -0.35 23.62 -18.36
N MET A 960 -0.25 22.55 -17.57
CA MET A 960 0.48 22.54 -16.30
C MET A 960 1.97 22.87 -16.50
N ALA A 961 2.66 22.19 -17.42
CA ALA A 961 4.06 22.51 -17.73
C ALA A 961 4.22 23.95 -18.24
N LEU A 962 3.31 24.43 -19.09
CA LEU A 962 3.36 25.81 -19.59
C LEU A 962 3.18 26.85 -18.47
N GLU A 963 2.34 26.57 -17.48
CA GLU A 963 2.10 27.47 -16.34
C GLU A 963 3.27 27.44 -15.34
N GLU A 964 3.73 26.25 -14.97
CA GLU A 964 4.75 26.06 -13.92
C GLU A 964 6.18 26.24 -14.44
N LEU A 965 6.49 25.67 -15.60
CA LEU A 965 7.82 25.70 -16.22
C LEU A 965 7.98 26.82 -17.25
N GLY A 966 6.87 27.28 -17.85
CA GLY A 966 6.91 28.29 -18.91
C GLY A 966 7.30 27.75 -20.29
N HIS A 967 7.44 26.43 -20.44
CA HIS A 967 7.78 25.69 -21.66
C HIS A 967 7.33 24.23 -21.49
N LEU A 968 7.29 23.47 -22.59
CA LEU A 968 6.98 22.04 -22.57
C LEU A 968 8.18 21.21 -22.10
N HIS A 969 7.95 19.98 -21.61
CA HIS A 969 9.04 19.08 -21.19
C HIS A 969 9.97 18.73 -22.35
N MET A 970 9.46 18.53 -23.56
CA MET A 970 10.25 18.23 -24.76
C MET A 970 11.15 19.41 -25.20
N GLU A 971 10.78 20.64 -24.83
CA GLU A 971 11.50 21.84 -25.21
C GLU A 971 12.68 22.11 -24.26
N GLN A 972 13.73 22.76 -24.77
CA GLN A 972 14.82 23.21 -23.91
C GLN A 972 14.35 24.33 -22.97
N PRO A 973 14.84 24.33 -21.71
CA PRO A 973 14.48 25.37 -20.76
C PRO A 973 14.92 26.74 -21.28
N PRO A 974 14.04 27.76 -21.25
CA PRO A 974 14.38 29.08 -21.76
C PRO A 974 15.57 29.67 -20.98
N PRO A 975 16.45 30.45 -21.64
CA PRO A 975 17.61 31.01 -20.97
C PRO A 975 17.19 31.84 -19.76
N PRO A 976 17.97 31.83 -18.66
CA PRO A 976 17.59 32.47 -17.41
C PRO A 976 17.29 33.96 -17.65
N ARG A 977 16.01 34.34 -17.55
CA ARG A 977 15.59 35.73 -17.80
C ARG A 977 16.19 36.65 -16.75
N SER A 978 16.63 37.83 -17.19
CA SER A 978 17.20 38.84 -16.29
C SER A 978 16.25 39.18 -15.14
N ARG A 979 16.82 39.25 -13.92
CA ARG A 979 16.18 39.45 -12.60
C ARG A 979 15.10 40.55 -12.50
N LYS A 980 15.00 41.47 -13.48
CA LYS A 980 13.99 42.53 -13.55
C LYS A 980 12.65 42.07 -14.11
N GLN A 981 12.60 41.04 -14.96
CA GLN A 981 11.34 40.50 -15.49
C GLN A 981 10.69 39.50 -14.51
N THR A 982 11.50 38.77 -13.74
CA THR A 982 11.02 37.83 -12.71
C THR A 982 10.16 38.52 -11.65
N LYS A 983 10.59 39.69 -11.16
CA LYS A 983 9.79 40.51 -10.23
C LYS A 983 8.46 41.01 -10.80
N LYS A 984 8.35 41.17 -12.12
CA LYS A 984 7.10 41.60 -12.76
C LYS A 984 6.11 40.44 -12.92
N ARG A 985 6.62 39.20 -13.08
CA ARG A 985 5.82 37.97 -13.12
C ARG A 985 5.45 37.47 -11.71
N GLU A 986 6.35 37.55 -10.74
CA GLU A 986 6.04 37.30 -9.32
C GLU A 986 4.98 38.27 -8.78
N ALA A 987 4.98 39.53 -9.25
CA ALA A 987 3.94 40.50 -8.93
C ALA A 987 2.64 40.33 -9.75
N GLN A 988 2.61 39.46 -10.76
CA GLN A 988 1.43 39.15 -11.58
C GLN A 988 0.89 37.73 -11.35
N GLY A 989 1.68 36.85 -10.74
CA GLY A 989 1.37 35.47 -10.41
C GLY A 989 1.20 35.20 -8.92
N GLU A 990 1.00 36.23 -8.08
CA GLU A 990 0.36 36.01 -6.78
C GLU A 990 -1.09 35.56 -7.05
N PRO A 991 -1.47 34.29 -6.81
CA PRO A 991 -2.87 33.96 -6.74
C PRO A 991 -3.45 34.74 -5.56
N ALA A 992 -4.57 35.43 -5.80
CA ALA A 992 -5.38 35.99 -4.73
C ALA A 992 -5.60 34.89 -3.68
N GLY A 993 -5.02 35.08 -2.49
CA GLY A 993 -5.11 34.11 -1.41
C GLY A 993 -6.55 33.68 -1.21
N ARG A 994 -6.77 32.37 -0.99
CA ARG A 994 -8.05 31.79 -0.57
C ARG A 994 -8.71 32.71 0.45
N GLY A 995 -9.71 33.44 -0.03
CA GLY A 995 -10.44 34.41 0.75
C GLY A 995 -11.23 33.67 1.82
N THR A 996 -10.82 33.85 3.06
CA THR A 996 -11.70 33.64 4.21
C THR A 996 -12.94 34.52 4.03
N THR A 997 -14.08 33.92 3.68
CA THR A 997 -15.36 34.61 3.63
C THR A 997 -15.84 34.90 5.05
N LYS A 998 -15.32 35.98 5.64
CA LYS A 998 -15.94 36.65 6.79
C LYS A 998 -17.15 37.46 6.34
N ALA A 999 -18.31 37.04 6.84
CA ALA A 999 -19.42 37.85 7.34
C ALA A 999 -19.54 39.29 6.81
N ARG A 1000 -20.63 39.56 6.08
CA ARG A 1000 -21.16 40.91 5.95
C ARG A 1000 -22.55 40.98 6.56
N LYS A 1001 -22.61 41.59 7.75
CA LYS A 1001 -23.82 42.20 8.30
C LYS A 1001 -24.38 43.20 7.30
N LYS A 1002 -25.57 42.92 6.78
CA LYS A 1002 -26.73 43.81 6.88
C LYS A 1002 -28.00 42.98 6.80
#